data_AF-A0A381WH11-F1
#
_entry.id   AF-A0A381WH11-F1
#
_cell.length_a   1.000
_cell.length_b   1.000
_cell.length_c   1.000
_cell.angle_alpha   90.00
_cell.angle_beta   90.00
_cell.angle_gamma   90.00
#
_symmetry.space_group_name_H-M   'P 1'
#
loop_
_entity.id
_entity.type
_entity.pdbx_description
1 polymer ?
#
loop_
_entity_poly.entity_id
_entity_poly.type
_entity_poly.pdbx_seq_one_letter_code
_entity_poly.pdbx_strand_id
1 'polypeptide(L)'
;LSSAPSASLFGYDPISLMSGSDASLATKAQPIYNANQLLMTLGHLTSALGEYMGPNALASVQSAIQTVLDNASKSGTASLSWGDTTTLKSEAHEAFMNALAEHLVQHKPSINGFRMDPGSITLTDYLGSDTNASNVHQLYTTTSGTTLMANLIGGTLDQTNLSNIVASDSSSGESPVLSFTLNSIPAAGESGTASITLKLFDGSDATQGSGERLLQTTISVNWASDGSTVSFTLPVQSITIDYFTTDGTLLQRTYANTDADVLQVTTSGTSAPTLDLKLASFFSGKGSGSGVDLTDYITAGNYFFDVGFTGLDFLDSNDTQFTNIQGAFTVAGSPGVAAYAEDVVVSEGAGTASVKVTLSKAATSDVTIDYQTANGTATSGDFTSTSGTLTITAGQTSGTFSIPITNDTEAEAQESLTVNLSNATNATLGKTAVTVTVVDNEAFLSNSTAVADVLGTTLELLQDYLTTTIKSFLNNNSLTIDGVSKTYATILSEYGSVTDLEAWIKTYTEAMTSGASTSLTSFITAIDTYVTAQSSGSPTATDLATALTKINTGIKAIDFSQVMGGVLIGSDGSFASGVTQSSFDTSLSGMVTTVINAAADTIGDVLGTDTATNFPSATIKILTSGDDTENGTAGSDLIATLAGADTVNALDGNDKVIGGSGVDTVDGGEGDDHLYGYLGNDVLTGAAGDDKLVGGLGDDTLSGGAGNDTLWGQTGNDTITTGAGSDTVDGGLGDDVINVTDKSGSFTDTIKGSAGTDTLNINYSGITGLTDFSFSSSGDEITLTDASGGSITFSNIETLTINDKTYSKDGDNFGNSYWSSSENLVKAYAAASWSMSGNPPRALDSDLGITFGMEGSTTNEVVTLIGSPYNDTANLNMLRTAGSGGYEGALNMTMGDGDDTLNSAKLNNKDSIDMGAGDDEVSLMLDGSNTISIAAADFTKLDGGSGSDTLKFEESGSNTSELTLTHGGAVNFENIIGTAGAETIKGDNNANVLTGNGGADTLYGYGGNDTLYANHETYGDLDNVSDNLYGGAGDDTLVGSTGDNILDGGTGADTIRGALGSDTFVIRSGDGSTTLANSNIVIDFLDGTDVIGLAGINYDDLTIAQGTGSNESHTLISISSTG
;
A
#
# COMPACT_ATOMS: atom_id res chain seq x y z
N LEU A 1 -11.67 -13.95 31.77
CA LEU A 1 -11.95 -12.57 31.33
C LEU A 1 -12.22 -11.57 32.48
N SER A 2 -12.07 -11.90 33.77
CA SER A 2 -12.53 -11.05 34.89
C SER A 2 -11.46 -10.35 35.76
N SER A 3 -10.22 -10.14 35.28
CA SER A 3 -9.23 -9.34 36.05
C SER A 3 -8.05 -8.80 35.22
N ALA A 4 -8.13 -7.61 34.62
CA ALA A 4 -6.97 -6.74 34.27
C ALA A 4 -7.41 -5.34 33.76
N PRO A 5 -6.56 -4.30 33.86
CA PRO A 5 -6.90 -2.88 33.66
C PRO A 5 -6.73 -2.37 32.22
N SER A 6 -7.36 -1.22 31.99
CA SER A 6 -7.63 -0.49 30.75
C SER A 6 -6.39 0.07 30.01
N ALA A 7 -5.99 -0.55 28.89
CA ALA A 7 -5.30 0.08 27.73
C ALA A 7 -4.99 -0.98 26.64
N SER A 8 -6.02 -1.42 25.93
CA SER A 8 -6.04 -2.26 24.70
C SER A 8 -7.51 -2.67 24.54
N LEU A 9 -8.03 -2.82 23.32
CA LEU A 9 -9.43 -3.25 23.13
C LEU A 9 -9.73 -4.60 23.84
N PHE A 10 -8.70 -5.36 24.22
CA PHE A 10 -8.79 -6.54 25.09
C PHE A 10 -7.96 -6.48 26.38
N GLY A 11 -7.32 -5.35 26.74
CA GLY A 11 -6.64 -5.16 28.04
C GLY A 11 -5.53 -6.16 28.39
N TYR A 12 -4.98 -6.89 27.42
CA TYR A 12 -3.95 -7.91 27.64
C TYR A 12 -2.91 -7.84 26.52
N ASP A 13 -1.63 -7.81 26.88
CA ASP A 13 -0.55 -8.37 26.06
C ASP A 13 -0.44 -9.87 26.42
N PRO A 14 -0.91 -10.79 25.56
CA PRO A 14 -0.87 -12.22 25.84
C PRO A 14 0.57 -12.76 25.96
N ILE A 15 1.56 -12.07 25.38
CA ILE A 15 2.98 -12.46 25.43
C ILE A 15 3.48 -12.44 26.88
N SER A 16 3.04 -11.45 27.67
CA SER A 16 3.39 -11.33 29.10
C SER A 16 2.99 -12.53 29.97
N LEU A 17 2.00 -13.34 29.54
CA LEU A 17 1.52 -14.54 30.25
C LEU A 17 2.18 -15.84 29.78
N MET A 18 2.94 -15.83 28.68
CA MET A 18 3.60 -17.00 28.11
C MET A 18 5.05 -17.19 28.59
N SER A 19 5.39 -16.67 29.78
CA SER A 19 6.72 -16.83 30.40
C SER A 19 6.92 -18.18 31.13
N GLY A 20 6.01 -19.15 30.95
CA GLY A 20 6.03 -20.43 31.66
C GLY A 20 6.10 -21.66 30.73
N SER A 21 6.87 -22.67 31.14
CA SER A 21 7.07 -23.96 30.44
C SER A 21 5.85 -24.90 30.38
N ASP A 22 4.63 -24.40 30.58
CA ASP A 22 3.42 -25.23 30.66
C ASP A 22 2.72 -25.32 29.30
N ALA A 23 3.06 -26.36 28.55
CA ALA A 23 2.51 -26.65 27.22
C ALA A 23 0.97 -26.76 27.21
N SER A 24 0.30 -27.03 28.34
CA SER A 24 -1.15 -27.20 28.38
C SER A 24 -1.94 -25.89 28.37
N LEU A 25 -1.34 -24.80 28.89
CA LEU A 25 -1.89 -23.44 28.84
C LEU A 25 -1.71 -22.83 27.46
N ALA A 26 -0.57 -23.09 26.82
CA ALA A 26 -0.29 -22.68 25.45
C ALA A 26 -1.30 -23.24 24.45
N THR A 27 -1.57 -24.55 24.49
CA THR A 27 -2.56 -25.19 23.59
C THR A 27 -3.97 -24.61 23.76
N LYS A 28 -4.33 -24.14 24.96
CA LYS A 28 -5.65 -23.55 25.25
C LYS A 28 -5.74 -22.06 24.92
N ALA A 29 -4.64 -21.31 25.02
CA ALA A 29 -4.57 -19.89 24.68
C ALA A 29 -4.38 -19.65 23.17
N GLN A 30 -3.90 -20.67 22.44
CA GLN A 30 -3.58 -20.59 21.02
C GLN A 30 -4.71 -20.07 20.12
N PRO A 31 -5.97 -20.53 20.24
CA PRO A 31 -7.04 -20.09 19.34
C PRO A 31 -7.42 -18.63 19.56
N ILE A 32 -7.43 -18.18 20.83
CA ILE A 32 -7.75 -16.81 21.25
C ILE A 32 -6.65 -15.85 20.77
N TYR A 33 -5.39 -16.28 20.87
CA TYR A 33 -4.24 -15.51 20.40
C TYR A 33 -4.20 -15.39 18.87
N ASN A 34 -4.43 -16.49 18.15
CA ASN A 34 -4.53 -16.48 16.68
C ASN A 34 -5.66 -15.54 16.21
N ALA A 35 -6.81 -15.59 16.88
CA ALA A 35 -7.96 -14.74 16.58
C ALA A 35 -7.64 -13.25 16.79
N ASN A 36 -7.07 -12.86 17.94
CA ASN A 36 -6.74 -11.46 18.23
C ASN A 36 -5.67 -10.89 17.30
N GLN A 37 -4.61 -11.65 16.99
CA GLN A 37 -3.55 -11.19 16.10
C GLN A 37 -4.03 -11.06 14.65
N LEU A 38 -4.83 -12.02 14.16
CA LEU A 38 -5.42 -11.93 12.82
C LEU A 38 -6.46 -10.79 12.74
N LEU A 39 -7.14 -10.48 13.83
CA LEU A 39 -8.08 -9.36 13.90
C LEU A 39 -7.37 -8.00 13.76
N MET A 40 -6.25 -7.80 14.48
CA MET A 40 -5.42 -6.61 14.31
C MET A 40 -4.84 -6.53 12.89
N THR A 41 -4.47 -7.68 12.32
CA THR A 41 -3.96 -7.81 10.96
C THR A 41 -5.00 -7.39 9.91
N LEU A 42 -6.24 -7.86 10.05
CA LEU A 42 -7.35 -7.52 9.15
C LEU A 42 -7.75 -6.04 9.25
N GLY A 43 -7.64 -5.43 10.43
CA GLY A 43 -7.87 -4.00 10.62
C GLY A 43 -6.83 -3.11 9.91
N HIS A 44 -5.55 -3.47 9.95
CA HIS A 44 -4.49 -2.76 9.22
C HIS A 44 -4.59 -2.95 7.71
N LEU A 45 -4.93 -4.16 7.28
CA LEU A 45 -5.14 -4.50 5.88
C LEU A 45 -6.31 -3.74 5.26
N THR A 46 -7.42 -3.61 5.99
CA THR A 46 -8.58 -2.83 5.55
C THR A 46 -8.21 -1.34 5.37
N SER A 47 -7.32 -0.82 6.23
CA SER A 47 -6.74 0.53 6.07
C SER A 47 -5.93 0.65 4.79
N ALA A 48 -4.96 -0.24 4.55
CA ALA A 48 -4.12 -0.22 3.35
C ALA A 48 -4.94 -0.37 2.05
N LEU A 49 -5.98 -1.20 2.09
CA LEU A 49 -6.89 -1.39 0.97
C LEU A 49 -7.75 -0.14 0.70
N GLY A 50 -8.21 0.54 1.76
CA GLY A 50 -8.88 1.83 1.66
C GLY A 50 -7.99 2.91 1.04
N GLU A 51 -6.72 2.98 1.45
CA GLU A 51 -5.71 3.89 0.89
C GLU A 51 -5.48 3.66 -0.61
N TYR A 52 -5.51 2.41 -1.06
CA TYR A 52 -5.41 2.08 -2.48
C TYR A 52 -6.72 2.40 -3.24
N MET A 53 -7.89 2.10 -2.67
CA MET A 53 -9.18 2.24 -3.34
C MET A 53 -9.63 3.69 -3.50
N GLY A 54 -9.36 4.56 -2.53
CA GLY A 54 -9.82 5.96 -2.54
C GLY A 54 -9.31 6.76 -3.74
N PRO A 55 -8.00 6.91 -3.93
CA PRO A 55 -7.42 7.62 -5.07
C PRO A 55 -7.83 7.02 -6.42
N ASN A 56 -7.89 5.68 -6.54
CA ASN A 56 -8.27 5.00 -7.78
C ASN A 56 -9.76 5.16 -8.13
N ALA A 57 -10.65 5.13 -7.14
CA ALA A 57 -12.05 5.45 -7.32
C ALA A 57 -12.24 6.91 -7.75
N LEU A 58 -11.49 7.86 -7.17
CA LEU A 58 -11.55 9.27 -7.55
C LEU A 58 -10.99 9.52 -8.95
N ALA A 59 -9.90 8.84 -9.33
CA ALA A 59 -9.35 8.91 -10.69
C ALA A 59 -10.35 8.40 -11.73
N SER A 60 -11.07 7.31 -11.43
CA SER A 60 -12.14 6.78 -12.29
C SER A 60 -13.29 7.77 -12.43
N VAL A 61 -13.70 8.40 -11.33
CA VAL A 61 -14.72 9.46 -11.31
C VAL A 61 -14.25 10.70 -12.09
N GLN A 62 -12.98 11.10 -11.96
CA GLN A 62 -12.38 12.21 -12.72
C GLN A 62 -12.42 11.93 -14.23
N SER A 63 -12.03 10.73 -14.64
CA SER A 63 -12.08 10.29 -16.04
C SER A 63 -13.51 10.29 -16.60
N ALA A 64 -14.49 9.86 -15.81
CA ALA A 64 -15.90 9.91 -16.18
C ALA A 64 -16.43 11.36 -16.31
N ILE A 65 -16.01 12.26 -15.42
CA ILE A 65 -16.34 13.70 -15.51
C ILE A 65 -15.72 14.31 -16.78
N GLN A 66 -14.46 13.97 -17.10
CA GLN A 66 -13.80 14.45 -18.30
C GLN A 66 -14.55 13.99 -19.56
N THR A 67 -14.97 12.73 -19.59
CA THR A 67 -15.79 12.17 -20.68
C THR A 67 -17.13 12.93 -20.84
N VAL A 68 -17.76 13.33 -19.74
CA VAL A 68 -18.98 14.17 -19.77
C VAL A 68 -18.70 15.54 -20.40
N LEU A 69 -17.58 16.17 -20.06
CA LEU A 69 -17.19 17.48 -20.62
C LEU A 69 -16.90 17.38 -22.12
N ASP A 70 -16.18 16.35 -22.54
CA ASP A 70 -15.81 16.11 -23.93
C ASP A 70 -17.06 15.84 -24.80
N ASN A 71 -17.97 14.99 -24.31
CA ASN A 71 -19.25 14.71 -24.96
C ASN A 71 -20.15 15.94 -25.07
N ALA A 72 -20.07 16.85 -24.09
CA ALA A 72 -20.78 18.12 -24.09
C ALA A 72 -20.03 19.26 -24.84
N SER A 73 -18.85 18.96 -25.40
CA SER A 73 -17.96 19.91 -26.07
C SER A 73 -17.64 21.16 -25.23
N LYS A 74 -17.34 20.95 -23.93
CA LYS A 74 -17.03 22.02 -22.98
C LYS A 74 -15.52 22.15 -22.75
N SER A 75 -15.04 23.38 -22.59
CA SER A 75 -13.64 23.67 -22.28
C SER A 75 -13.41 23.63 -20.76
N GLY A 76 -12.49 22.75 -20.32
CA GLY A 76 -12.11 22.59 -18.91
C GLY A 76 -11.54 21.20 -18.65
N THR A 77 -10.47 21.13 -17.85
CA THR A 77 -9.84 19.85 -17.45
C THR A 77 -10.27 19.52 -16.03
N ALA A 78 -10.87 18.36 -15.83
CA ALA A 78 -11.18 17.87 -14.49
C ALA A 78 -9.87 17.50 -13.78
N SER A 79 -9.59 18.18 -12.67
CA SER A 79 -8.45 17.89 -11.80
C SER A 79 -8.97 17.74 -10.37
N LEU A 80 -8.96 16.51 -9.88
CA LEU A 80 -9.37 16.10 -8.55
C LEU A 80 -8.17 15.40 -7.91
N SER A 81 -7.77 15.86 -6.74
CA SER A 81 -6.68 15.27 -5.96
C SER A 81 -7.24 14.77 -4.65
N TRP A 82 -6.82 13.56 -4.26
CA TRP A 82 -7.14 12.99 -2.96
C TRP A 82 -6.25 13.66 -1.91
N GLY A 83 -6.84 14.12 -0.80
CA GLY A 83 -6.09 14.75 0.30
C GLY A 83 -5.40 13.73 1.22
N ASP A 84 -4.91 14.21 2.37
CA ASP A 84 -4.23 13.40 3.40
C ASP A 84 -5.01 12.11 3.74
N THR A 85 -4.34 10.96 3.56
CA THR A 85 -4.92 9.62 3.70
C THR A 85 -5.11 9.20 5.16
N THR A 86 -4.56 9.92 6.13
CA THR A 86 -4.64 9.60 7.58
C THR A 86 -6.08 9.44 8.10
N THR A 87 -7.01 10.29 7.65
CA THR A 87 -8.43 10.21 8.04
C THR A 87 -9.07 8.92 7.51
N LEU A 88 -8.69 8.54 6.29
CA LEU A 88 -9.14 7.31 5.63
C LEU A 88 -8.63 6.05 6.34
N LYS A 89 -7.40 6.10 6.87
CA LYS A 89 -6.83 5.02 7.68
C LYS A 89 -7.67 4.76 8.93
N SER A 90 -8.02 5.82 9.65
CA SER A 90 -8.85 5.71 10.86
C SER A 90 -10.26 5.21 10.56
N GLU A 91 -10.87 5.66 9.47
CA GLU A 91 -12.27 5.35 9.14
C GLU A 91 -12.42 3.95 8.51
N ALA A 92 -11.45 3.49 7.72
CA ALA A 92 -11.42 2.10 7.22
C ALA A 92 -11.17 1.09 8.34
N HIS A 93 -10.28 1.44 9.29
CA HIS A 93 -10.09 0.65 10.51
C HIS A 93 -11.37 0.61 11.35
N GLU A 94 -12.01 1.77 11.55
CA GLU A 94 -13.27 1.86 12.30
C GLU A 94 -14.42 1.10 11.63
N ALA A 95 -14.52 1.12 10.29
CA ALA A 95 -15.48 0.31 9.53
C ALA A 95 -15.29 -1.20 9.74
N PHE A 96 -14.04 -1.69 9.73
CA PHE A 96 -13.74 -3.09 10.05
C PHE A 96 -14.11 -3.41 11.50
N MET A 97 -13.73 -2.56 12.45
CA MET A 97 -14.03 -2.78 13.86
C MET A 97 -15.53 -2.72 14.14
N ASN A 98 -16.29 -1.89 13.41
CA ASN A 98 -17.75 -1.85 13.48
C ASN A 98 -18.39 -3.06 12.82
N ALA A 99 -17.93 -3.54 11.66
CA ALA A 99 -18.42 -4.76 11.02
C ALA A 99 -18.14 -6.01 11.87
N LEU A 100 -16.94 -6.08 12.44
CA LEU A 100 -16.57 -7.13 13.38
C LEU A 100 -17.42 -7.02 14.65
N ALA A 101 -17.55 -5.82 15.20
CA ALA A 101 -18.43 -5.59 16.34
C ALA A 101 -19.83 -6.09 15.97
N GLU A 102 -20.44 -5.64 14.88
CA GLU A 102 -21.74 -6.07 14.38
C GLU A 102 -21.86 -7.58 14.13
N HIS A 103 -20.82 -8.29 13.70
CA HIS A 103 -20.84 -9.74 13.54
C HIS A 103 -20.73 -10.48 14.89
N LEU A 104 -19.84 -10.02 15.78
CA LEU A 104 -19.77 -10.47 17.17
C LEU A 104 -21.05 -10.08 17.96
N VAL A 105 -21.74 -9.02 17.51
CA VAL A 105 -22.91 -8.36 18.11
C VAL A 105 -24.23 -8.78 17.46
N GLN A 106 -24.22 -9.45 16.30
CA GLN A 106 -25.34 -10.30 15.87
C GLN A 106 -25.60 -11.40 16.92
N HIS A 107 -24.67 -11.57 17.88
CA HIS A 107 -24.81 -12.29 19.14
C HIS A 107 -24.80 -11.43 20.44
N LYS A 108 -25.16 -10.14 20.36
CA LYS A 108 -25.91 -9.26 21.32
C LYS A 108 -25.50 -7.76 21.26
N PRO A 109 -26.40 -6.81 20.93
CA PRO A 109 -26.15 -5.34 20.84
C PRO A 109 -25.52 -4.67 22.07
N SER A 110 -24.76 -3.60 21.89
CA SER A 110 -24.56 -2.61 22.96
C SER A 110 -25.91 -1.96 23.29
N ILE A 111 -26.35 -1.99 24.56
CA ILE A 111 -27.63 -1.40 24.96
C ILE A 111 -27.44 -0.46 26.14
N ASN A 112 -28.02 0.74 26.03
CA ASN A 112 -28.15 1.74 27.08
C ASN A 112 -29.17 1.30 28.16
N GLY A 113 -28.98 0.14 28.78
CA GLY A 113 -29.95 -0.45 29.72
C GLY A 113 -29.38 -1.55 30.62
N PHE A 114 -30.19 -2.01 31.57
CA PHE A 114 -29.86 -3.13 32.46
C PHE A 114 -30.23 -4.45 31.78
N ARG A 115 -29.23 -5.29 31.50
CA ARG A 115 -29.46 -6.65 30.96
C ARG A 115 -29.48 -7.64 32.10
N MET A 116 -30.56 -8.41 32.21
CA MET A 116 -30.68 -9.45 33.23
C MET A 116 -29.87 -10.70 32.85
N ASP A 117 -29.32 -11.35 33.85
CA ASP A 117 -28.73 -12.69 33.70
C ASP A 117 -29.86 -13.75 33.65
N PRO A 118 -29.89 -14.67 32.66
CA PRO A 118 -30.85 -15.77 32.66
C PRO A 118 -30.85 -16.52 34.00
N GLY A 119 -32.02 -16.62 34.63
CA GLY A 119 -32.25 -17.52 35.76
C GLY A 119 -32.01 -16.96 37.17
N SER A 120 -31.64 -15.68 37.33
CA SER A 120 -31.27 -15.17 38.67
C SER A 120 -32.11 -13.98 39.13
N ILE A 121 -33.42 -14.21 39.27
CA ILE A 121 -34.26 -13.40 40.16
C ILE A 121 -34.51 -14.20 41.43
N THR A 122 -34.04 -13.68 42.56
CA THR A 122 -34.24 -14.32 43.86
C THR A 122 -35.08 -13.43 44.77
N LEU A 123 -36.01 -14.05 45.47
CA LEU A 123 -36.70 -13.48 46.61
C LEU A 123 -36.17 -14.18 47.85
N THR A 124 -35.43 -13.44 48.66
CA THR A 124 -34.89 -13.97 49.92
C THR A 124 -35.85 -13.64 51.06
N ASP A 125 -36.38 -14.66 51.75
CA ASP A 125 -37.23 -14.56 52.94
C ASP A 125 -36.41 -14.93 54.19
N TYR A 126 -35.97 -13.94 54.97
CA TYR A 126 -35.15 -14.15 56.16
C TYR A 126 -35.99 -14.65 57.35
N LEU A 127 -35.55 -15.75 57.98
CA LEU A 127 -36.26 -16.44 59.06
C LEU A 127 -35.89 -15.85 60.43
N GLY A 128 -36.74 -14.99 60.97
CA GLY A 128 -36.62 -14.48 62.34
C GLY A 128 -35.36 -13.64 62.60
N SER A 129 -34.88 -13.63 63.85
CA SER A 129 -33.74 -12.81 64.29
C SER A 129 -32.36 -13.38 63.97
N ASP A 130 -32.28 -14.49 63.22
CA ASP A 130 -31.02 -15.14 62.84
C ASP A 130 -30.72 -14.78 61.38
N THR A 131 -29.71 -13.93 61.17
CA THR A 131 -29.31 -13.43 59.84
C THR A 131 -28.75 -14.51 58.92
N ASN A 132 -28.56 -15.74 59.40
CA ASN A 132 -28.02 -16.85 58.61
C ASN A 132 -29.08 -17.88 58.16
N ALA A 133 -30.34 -17.74 58.60
CA ALA A 133 -31.42 -18.62 58.18
C ALA A 133 -32.32 -17.86 57.20
N SER A 134 -32.24 -18.16 55.91
CA SER A 134 -33.08 -17.55 54.88
C SER A 134 -33.66 -18.62 53.95
N ASN A 135 -34.93 -18.49 53.59
CA ASN A 135 -35.50 -19.21 52.47
C ASN A 135 -35.22 -18.38 51.21
N VAL A 136 -34.35 -18.87 50.33
CA VAL A 136 -34.14 -18.25 49.03
C VAL A 136 -35.09 -18.90 48.04
N HIS A 137 -35.95 -18.09 47.44
CA HIS A 137 -36.88 -18.52 46.42
C HIS A 137 -36.48 -17.95 45.07
N GLN A 138 -36.30 -18.79 44.07
CA GLN A 138 -36.12 -18.30 42.70
C GLN A 138 -37.47 -18.01 42.05
N LEU A 139 -37.52 -16.90 41.31
CA LEU A 139 -38.70 -16.49 40.57
C LEU A 139 -38.56 -16.89 39.10
N TYR A 140 -39.65 -17.38 38.53
CA TYR A 140 -39.69 -17.81 37.13
C TYR A 140 -39.89 -16.64 36.21
N THR A 141 -38.93 -16.43 35.29
CA THR A 141 -38.95 -15.34 34.32
C THR A 141 -39.34 -15.77 32.92
N THR A 142 -40.45 -15.25 32.41
CA THR A 142 -40.77 -15.28 30.98
C THR A 142 -41.28 -13.91 30.55
N THR A 143 -40.71 -13.37 29.48
CA THR A 143 -41.13 -12.07 28.95
C THR A 143 -42.30 -12.26 28.00
N SER A 144 -43.39 -11.55 28.27
CA SER A 144 -44.59 -11.53 27.42
C SER A 144 -44.89 -10.07 27.07
N GLY A 145 -44.59 -9.69 25.83
CA GLY A 145 -44.64 -8.29 25.41
C GLY A 145 -43.69 -7.44 26.25
N THR A 146 -44.20 -6.40 26.92
CA THR A 146 -43.41 -5.47 27.75
C THR A 146 -43.34 -5.86 29.23
N THR A 147 -43.84 -7.05 29.61
CA THR A 147 -43.88 -7.49 31.02
C THR A 147 -43.07 -8.76 31.22
N LEU A 148 -42.16 -8.71 32.19
CA LEU A 148 -41.46 -9.86 32.73
C LEU A 148 -42.35 -10.52 33.79
N MET A 149 -42.81 -11.74 33.54
CA MET A 149 -43.47 -12.56 34.56
C MET A 149 -42.41 -13.03 35.56
N ALA A 150 -42.58 -12.90 36.86
CA ALA A 150 -41.65 -13.30 37.93
C ALA A 150 -42.42 -14.08 39.02
N ASN A 151 -43.01 -15.21 38.64
CA ASN A 151 -43.88 -15.97 39.53
C ASN A 151 -43.09 -16.83 40.52
N LEU A 152 -43.56 -16.92 41.76
CA LEU A 152 -43.13 -17.94 42.71
C LEU A 152 -43.94 -19.22 42.48
N ILE A 153 -43.45 -20.12 41.62
CA ILE A 153 -44.17 -21.38 41.31
C ILE A 153 -43.71 -22.46 42.29
N GLY A 154 -44.67 -23.10 42.98
CA GLY A 154 -44.42 -24.22 43.89
C GLY A 154 -43.84 -23.86 45.27
N GLY A 155 -43.41 -22.61 45.50
CA GLY A 155 -42.95 -22.07 46.78
C GLY A 155 -44.07 -21.40 47.58
N THR A 156 -43.91 -21.29 48.90
CA THR A 156 -44.83 -20.56 49.77
C THR A 156 -44.02 -19.75 50.76
N LEU A 157 -44.32 -18.46 50.90
CA LEU A 157 -43.66 -17.56 51.85
C LEU A 157 -44.25 -17.73 53.25
N ASP A 158 -43.43 -17.52 54.29
CA ASP A 158 -43.90 -17.59 55.67
C ASP A 158 -44.69 -16.33 56.05
N GLN A 159 -45.95 -16.51 56.45
CA GLN A 159 -46.83 -15.42 56.85
C GLN A 159 -46.27 -14.61 58.03
N THR A 160 -45.66 -15.27 59.01
CA THR A 160 -45.20 -14.62 60.26
C THR A 160 -44.02 -13.69 59.97
N ASN A 161 -43.11 -14.11 59.09
CA ASN A 161 -41.99 -13.28 58.65
C ASN A 161 -42.50 -12.05 57.92
N LEU A 162 -43.37 -12.25 56.93
CA LEU A 162 -43.90 -11.21 56.07
C LEU A 162 -44.70 -10.15 56.86
N SER A 163 -45.45 -10.56 57.90
CA SER A 163 -46.15 -9.65 58.81
C SER A 163 -45.20 -8.83 59.70
N ASN A 164 -44.06 -9.38 60.14
CA ASN A 164 -43.11 -8.68 61.02
C ASN A 164 -42.39 -7.50 60.33
N ILE A 165 -42.14 -7.60 59.02
CA ILE A 165 -41.54 -6.53 58.21
C ILE A 165 -42.44 -5.29 58.16
N VAL A 166 -43.76 -5.53 58.15
CA VAL A 166 -44.78 -4.47 58.09
C VAL A 166 -45.06 -3.86 59.48
N ALA A 167 -44.74 -4.59 60.56
CA ALA A 167 -45.14 -4.28 61.95
C ALA A 167 -44.20 -3.34 62.75
N SER A 168 -43.09 -2.85 62.19
CA SER A 168 -42.20 -1.82 62.78
C SER A 168 -41.28 -2.20 63.97
N ASP A 169 -40.68 -3.39 64.01
CA ASP A 169 -39.53 -3.65 64.90
C ASP A 169 -38.22 -3.81 64.11
N SER A 170 -37.47 -2.72 63.99
CA SER A 170 -36.18 -2.66 63.30
C SER A 170 -35.02 -3.27 64.12
N SER A 171 -35.29 -4.14 65.10
CA SER A 171 -34.25 -4.70 65.97
C SER A 171 -33.99 -6.20 65.81
N SER A 172 -34.70 -6.93 64.92
CA SER A 172 -34.55 -8.39 64.87
C SER A 172 -34.80 -9.10 63.53
N GLY A 173 -34.38 -8.57 62.38
CA GLY A 173 -34.35 -9.39 61.15
C GLY A 173 -34.08 -8.59 59.88
N GLU A 174 -33.26 -9.16 58.98
CA GLU A 174 -33.13 -8.64 57.61
C GLU A 174 -34.45 -8.77 56.85
N SER A 175 -34.69 -7.86 55.91
CA SER A 175 -35.95 -7.74 55.18
C SER A 175 -35.94 -8.53 53.87
N PRO A 176 -37.09 -8.90 53.30
CA PRO A 176 -37.12 -9.56 52.01
C PRO A 176 -36.50 -8.67 50.96
N VAL A 177 -35.52 -9.24 50.26
CA VAL A 177 -34.84 -8.60 49.15
C VAL A 177 -35.24 -9.33 47.89
N LEU A 178 -35.76 -8.57 46.93
CA LEU A 178 -35.93 -9.04 45.56
C LEU A 178 -34.66 -8.63 44.81
N SER A 179 -33.83 -9.61 44.50
CA SER A 179 -32.51 -9.41 43.88
C SER A 179 -32.53 -9.88 42.44
N PHE A 180 -32.01 -9.05 41.54
CA PHE A 180 -31.81 -9.38 40.14
C PHE A 180 -30.31 -9.45 39.87
N THR A 181 -29.82 -10.55 39.30
CA THR A 181 -28.46 -10.57 38.75
C THR A 181 -28.46 -9.99 37.35
N LEU A 182 -27.43 -9.21 37.06
CA LEU A 182 -27.30 -8.46 35.83
C LEU A 182 -26.11 -8.99 35.03
N ASN A 183 -26.32 -9.18 33.73
CA ASN A 183 -25.27 -9.45 32.76
C ASN A 183 -24.48 -8.19 32.43
N SER A 184 -25.15 -7.05 32.37
CA SER A 184 -24.50 -5.75 32.16
C SER A 184 -25.30 -4.62 32.80
N ILE A 185 -24.60 -3.51 33.03
CA ILE A 185 -25.15 -2.23 33.47
C ILE A 185 -25.02 -1.19 32.35
N PRO A 186 -25.76 -0.06 32.40
CA PRO A 186 -25.61 1.05 31.47
C PRO A 186 -24.15 1.55 31.36
N ALA A 187 -23.78 2.07 30.18
CA ALA A 187 -22.44 2.54 29.88
C ALA A 187 -21.99 3.73 30.75
N ALA A 188 -20.67 3.97 30.82
CA ALA A 188 -20.12 5.09 31.58
C ALA A 188 -20.61 6.44 31.03
N GLY A 189 -21.08 7.32 31.91
CA GLY A 189 -21.56 8.67 31.57
C GLY A 189 -23.09 8.77 31.39
N GLU A 190 -23.80 7.64 31.34
CA GLU A 190 -25.26 7.63 31.26
C GLU A 190 -25.93 8.05 32.58
N SER A 191 -26.98 8.88 32.50
CA SER A 191 -27.76 9.31 33.68
C SER A 191 -29.18 9.71 33.34
N GLY A 192 -30.10 9.63 34.30
CA GLY A 192 -31.51 9.97 34.06
C GLY A 192 -32.37 10.03 35.32
N THR A 193 -33.66 10.32 35.11
CA THR A 193 -34.71 10.24 36.14
C THR A 193 -35.68 9.13 35.76
N ALA A 194 -36.02 8.28 36.71
CA ALA A 194 -36.97 7.20 36.53
C ALA A 194 -38.07 7.21 37.58
N SER A 195 -39.21 6.60 37.26
CA SER A 195 -40.33 6.38 38.16
C SER A 195 -40.57 4.89 38.32
N ILE A 196 -40.74 4.44 39.57
CA ILE A 196 -41.04 3.05 39.92
C ILE A 196 -42.39 3.01 40.62
N THR A 197 -43.33 2.26 40.06
CA THR A 197 -44.65 2.03 40.63
C THR A 197 -44.75 0.61 41.14
N LEU A 198 -45.04 0.46 42.42
CA LEU A 198 -45.23 -0.84 43.08
C LEU A 198 -46.71 -1.03 43.37
N LYS A 199 -47.25 -2.17 43.00
CA LYS A 199 -48.58 -2.63 43.40
C LYS A 199 -48.48 -4.04 43.97
N LEU A 200 -49.27 -4.29 45.00
CA LEU A 200 -49.48 -5.59 45.60
C LEU A 200 -50.98 -5.82 45.69
N PHE A 201 -51.45 -6.96 45.21
CA PHE A 201 -52.84 -7.37 45.15
C PHE A 201 -53.00 -8.60 46.04
N ASP A 202 -54.00 -8.59 46.92
CA ASP A 202 -54.50 -9.76 47.64
C ASP A 202 -55.72 -10.27 46.90
N GLY A 203 -55.51 -11.25 46.02
CA GLY A 203 -56.45 -11.58 44.96
C GLY A 203 -55.99 -12.71 44.06
N SER A 204 -56.72 -12.87 42.95
CA SER A 204 -56.53 -13.96 42.00
C SER A 204 -55.70 -13.60 40.77
N ASP A 205 -55.42 -12.31 40.56
CA ASP A 205 -54.57 -11.78 39.49
C ASP A 205 -53.97 -10.40 39.84
N ALA A 206 -53.24 -9.80 38.90
CA ALA A 206 -52.63 -8.47 39.01
C ALA A 206 -53.60 -7.32 38.65
N THR A 207 -54.91 -7.53 38.84
CA THR A 207 -55.94 -6.51 38.68
C THR A 207 -56.73 -6.36 39.96
N GLN A 208 -57.34 -5.20 40.17
CA GLN A 208 -58.19 -4.99 41.35
C GLN A 208 -59.63 -5.41 41.04
N GLY A 209 -59.96 -6.66 41.33
CA GLY A 209 -61.31 -7.20 41.23
C GLY A 209 -62.25 -6.75 42.36
N SER A 210 -63.54 -7.02 42.21
CA SER A 210 -64.54 -6.79 43.26
C SER A 210 -64.29 -7.71 44.44
N GLY A 211 -63.93 -7.16 45.61
CA GLY A 211 -63.65 -7.95 46.82
C GLY A 211 -62.17 -8.14 47.14
N GLU A 212 -61.26 -7.67 46.27
CA GLU A 212 -59.80 -7.81 46.43
C GLU A 212 -59.18 -6.54 47.03
N ARG A 213 -58.06 -6.68 47.75
CA ARG A 213 -57.35 -5.56 48.36
C ARG A 213 -56.13 -5.18 47.53
N LEU A 214 -55.88 -3.89 47.34
CA LEU A 214 -54.72 -3.38 46.59
C LEU A 214 -53.89 -2.44 47.47
N LEU A 215 -52.59 -2.62 47.47
CA LEU A 215 -51.62 -1.68 48.03
C LEU A 215 -50.76 -1.12 46.88
N GLN A 216 -50.72 0.19 46.69
CA GLN A 216 -49.99 0.84 45.61
C GLN A 216 -49.14 2.02 46.09
N THR A 217 -47.96 2.20 45.51
CA THR A 217 -47.15 3.42 45.68
C THR A 217 -46.29 3.69 44.44
N THR A 218 -45.91 4.95 44.23
CA THR A 218 -44.99 5.36 43.15
C THR A 218 -43.89 6.25 43.72
N ILE A 219 -42.65 6.00 43.31
CA ILE A 219 -41.47 6.76 43.69
C ILE A 219 -40.69 7.25 42.46
N SER A 220 -40.10 8.44 42.53
CA SER A 220 -39.12 8.90 41.54
C SER A 220 -37.69 8.69 42.05
N VAL A 221 -36.79 8.22 41.19
CA VAL A 221 -35.35 7.99 41.47
C VAL A 221 -34.53 8.69 40.39
N ASN A 222 -33.38 9.25 40.74
CA ASN A 222 -32.36 9.64 39.77
C ASN A 222 -31.31 8.52 39.69
N TRP A 223 -30.73 8.28 38.52
CA TRP A 223 -29.69 7.28 38.35
C TRP A 223 -28.53 7.79 37.50
N ALA A 224 -27.33 7.28 37.74
CA ALA A 224 -26.13 7.57 36.94
C ALA A 224 -25.19 6.35 36.93
N SER A 225 -24.53 6.09 35.80
CA SER A 225 -23.55 5.00 35.63
C SER A 225 -22.15 5.54 35.34
N ASP A 226 -21.15 4.96 35.99
CA ASP A 226 -19.72 5.19 35.69
C ASP A 226 -19.10 4.04 34.87
N GLY A 227 -19.94 3.10 34.39
CA GLY A 227 -19.53 1.91 33.64
C GLY A 227 -19.06 0.74 34.51
N SER A 228 -18.88 0.96 35.82
CA SER A 228 -18.57 -0.10 36.80
C SER A 228 -19.62 -0.20 37.91
N THR A 229 -20.38 0.86 38.17
CA THR A 229 -21.44 0.96 39.17
C THR A 229 -22.58 1.83 38.65
N VAL A 230 -23.82 1.52 39.06
CA VAL A 230 -24.96 2.42 38.87
C VAL A 230 -25.42 2.93 40.22
N SER A 231 -25.36 4.24 40.40
CA SER A 231 -25.83 4.90 41.61
C SER A 231 -27.27 5.35 41.43
N PHE A 232 -28.18 4.82 42.25
CA PHE A 232 -29.57 5.30 42.36
C PHE A 232 -29.68 6.29 43.52
N THR A 233 -29.98 7.55 43.22
CA THR A 233 -30.19 8.60 44.21
C THR A 233 -31.67 8.93 44.32
N LEU A 234 -32.25 8.75 45.50
CA LEU A 234 -33.63 9.14 45.75
C LEU A 234 -33.71 10.64 46.09
N PRO A 235 -34.35 11.48 45.26
CA PRO A 235 -34.56 12.88 45.61
C PRO A 235 -35.51 13.01 46.82
N VAL A 236 -35.37 14.10 47.58
CA VAL A 236 -36.31 14.42 48.66
C VAL A 236 -37.72 14.56 48.07
N GLN A 237 -38.60 13.62 48.42
CA GLN A 237 -39.97 13.57 47.90
C GLN A 237 -40.95 13.08 48.98
N SER A 238 -42.22 13.44 48.81
CA SER A 238 -43.32 12.87 49.58
C SER A 238 -43.79 11.59 48.89
N ILE A 239 -43.81 10.47 49.62
CA ILE A 239 -44.28 9.17 49.11
C ILE A 239 -45.68 8.93 49.68
N THR A 240 -46.65 8.67 48.79
CA THR A 240 -48.01 8.29 49.17
C THR A 240 -48.21 6.80 48.91
N ILE A 241 -48.75 6.11 49.93
CA ILE A 241 -49.18 4.72 49.83
C ILE A 241 -50.71 4.71 49.80
N ASP A 242 -51.26 4.14 48.74
CA ASP A 242 -52.68 3.96 48.51
C ASP A 242 -53.06 2.53 48.90
N TYR A 243 -53.98 2.39 49.86
CA TYR A 243 -54.52 1.10 50.28
C TYR A 243 -56.02 1.05 49.98
N PHE A 244 -56.42 0.11 49.12
CA PHE A 244 -57.81 -0.15 48.81
C PHE A 244 -58.29 -1.38 49.57
N THR A 245 -59.32 -1.20 50.38
CA THR A 245 -59.99 -2.29 51.11
C THR A 245 -60.85 -3.16 50.18
N THR A 246 -61.33 -4.30 50.69
CA THR A 246 -62.16 -5.25 49.93
C THR A 246 -63.47 -4.65 49.39
N ASP A 247 -63.97 -3.56 49.97
CA ASP A 247 -65.15 -2.82 49.50
C ASP A 247 -64.81 -1.68 48.52
N GLY A 248 -63.54 -1.55 48.13
CA GLY A 248 -63.03 -0.54 47.20
C GLY A 248 -62.73 0.81 47.84
N THR A 249 -62.82 0.95 49.18
CA THR A 249 -62.50 2.21 49.86
C THR A 249 -61.00 2.48 49.80
N LEU A 250 -60.62 3.64 49.25
CA LEU A 250 -59.23 4.12 49.25
C LEU A 250 -58.89 4.77 50.59
N LEU A 251 -57.86 4.25 51.24
CA LEU A 251 -57.20 4.80 52.41
C LEU A 251 -55.78 5.19 52.01
N GLN A 252 -55.44 6.47 52.11
CA GLN A 252 -54.11 6.98 51.70
C GLN A 252 -53.27 7.35 52.90
N ARG A 253 -51.95 7.15 52.79
CA ARG A 253 -50.99 7.59 53.79
C ARG A 253 -49.73 8.17 53.13
N THR A 254 -49.42 9.42 53.46
CA THR A 254 -48.27 10.16 52.90
C THR A 254 -47.17 10.34 53.95
N TYR A 255 -45.91 10.20 53.51
CA TYR A 255 -44.74 10.38 54.36
C TYR A 255 -43.62 11.13 53.62
N ALA A 256 -42.82 11.90 54.36
CA ALA A 256 -41.56 12.41 53.83
C ALA A 256 -40.53 11.27 53.78
N ASN A 257 -39.75 11.19 52.70
CA ASN A 257 -38.58 10.33 52.67
C ASN A 257 -37.30 11.12 53.00
N THR A 258 -36.54 10.65 53.98
CA THR A 258 -35.30 11.27 54.47
C THR A 258 -34.07 10.36 54.39
N ASP A 259 -34.23 9.05 54.11
CA ASP A 259 -33.12 8.09 54.05
C ASP A 259 -33.07 7.38 52.68
N ALA A 260 -31.86 7.18 52.15
CA ALA A 260 -31.59 6.63 50.83
C ALA A 260 -31.15 5.17 50.94
N ASP A 261 -32.06 4.21 50.73
CA ASP A 261 -31.71 2.77 50.64
C ASP A 261 -32.87 1.95 50.01
N VAL A 262 -33.44 2.42 48.89
CA VAL A 262 -34.57 1.75 48.22
C VAL A 262 -34.12 0.81 47.09
N LEU A 263 -33.03 1.17 46.42
CA LEU A 263 -32.38 0.42 45.36
C LEU A 263 -30.89 0.42 45.64
N GLN A 264 -30.27 -0.75 45.55
CA GLN A 264 -28.82 -0.86 45.65
C GLN A 264 -28.31 -1.69 44.48
N VAL A 265 -27.32 -1.18 43.76
CA VAL A 265 -26.51 -1.99 42.86
C VAL A 265 -25.22 -2.34 43.58
N THR A 266 -24.97 -3.63 43.75
CA THR A 266 -23.73 -4.10 44.38
C THR A 266 -22.86 -4.73 43.30
N THR A 267 -21.63 -4.23 43.16
CA THR A 267 -20.66 -4.71 42.16
C THR A 267 -19.40 -5.27 42.81
N SER A 268 -19.48 -5.74 44.06
CA SER A 268 -18.31 -6.12 44.83
C SER A 268 -17.64 -7.39 44.30
N GLY A 269 -16.44 -7.23 43.72
CA GLY A 269 -15.50 -8.32 43.40
C GLY A 269 -15.76 -9.02 42.07
N THR A 270 -15.21 -10.24 41.91
CA THR A 270 -15.31 -11.07 40.69
C THR A 270 -16.70 -11.67 40.44
N SER A 271 -17.75 -11.11 41.05
CA SER A 271 -19.13 -11.63 41.04
C SER A 271 -20.00 -10.78 40.11
N ALA A 272 -21.00 -11.37 39.45
CA ALA A 272 -21.93 -10.63 38.60
C ALA A 272 -22.66 -9.52 39.39
N PRO A 273 -22.88 -8.33 38.80
CA PRO A 273 -23.56 -7.23 39.48
C PRO A 273 -25.00 -7.59 39.84
N THR A 274 -25.46 -7.20 41.03
CA THR A 274 -26.85 -7.42 41.45
C THR A 274 -27.58 -6.10 41.67
N LEU A 275 -28.84 -6.04 41.24
CA LEU A 275 -29.79 -4.98 41.58
C LEU A 275 -30.75 -5.49 42.65
N ASP A 276 -30.71 -4.87 43.83
CA ASP A 276 -31.52 -5.26 44.97
C ASP A 276 -32.67 -4.25 45.19
N LEU A 277 -33.90 -4.76 45.13
CA LEU A 277 -35.11 -4.07 45.58
C LEU A 277 -35.37 -4.41 47.04
N LYS A 278 -35.08 -3.47 47.93
CA LYS A 278 -35.34 -3.60 49.37
C LYS A 278 -36.80 -3.23 49.67
N LEU A 279 -37.70 -4.20 49.54
CA LEU A 279 -39.15 -4.00 49.68
C LEU A 279 -39.54 -3.41 51.04
N ALA A 280 -38.79 -3.68 52.11
CA ALA A 280 -39.07 -3.13 53.44
C ALA A 280 -38.79 -1.63 53.59
N SER A 281 -37.95 -1.02 52.75
CA SER A 281 -37.71 0.43 52.79
C SER A 281 -39.00 1.21 52.45
N PHE A 282 -39.98 0.57 51.82
CA PHE A 282 -41.31 1.12 51.56
C PHE A 282 -42.27 0.98 52.75
N PHE A 283 -42.10 -0.06 53.57
CA PHE A 283 -43.09 -0.47 54.58
C PHE A 283 -42.61 -0.33 56.03
N SER A 284 -41.30 -0.23 56.29
CA SER A 284 -40.70 -0.17 57.63
C SER A 284 -40.59 1.24 58.20
N GLY A 285 -40.67 1.38 59.53
CA GLY A 285 -40.24 2.57 60.26
C GLY A 285 -41.19 3.78 60.33
N LYS A 286 -42.42 3.76 59.79
CA LYS A 286 -43.31 4.94 59.78
C LYS A 286 -44.58 4.71 60.61
N GLY A 287 -44.40 4.82 61.93
CA GLY A 287 -45.25 4.30 63.01
C GLY A 287 -46.72 4.75 63.09
N SER A 288 -47.46 4.09 63.97
CA SER A 288 -48.90 4.21 64.28
C SER A 288 -49.46 5.66 64.27
N GLY A 289 -50.14 6.03 63.18
CA GLY A 289 -50.93 7.26 63.04
C GLY A 289 -52.18 6.97 62.20
N SER A 290 -53.33 7.53 62.60
CA SER A 290 -54.68 6.98 62.39
C SER A 290 -55.04 6.52 60.96
N GLY A 291 -55.41 5.24 60.83
CA GLY A 291 -56.40 4.80 59.83
C GLY A 291 -56.07 3.51 59.06
N VAL A 292 -54.79 3.12 58.95
CA VAL A 292 -54.38 1.92 58.20
C VAL A 292 -53.28 1.19 58.96
N ASP A 293 -53.60 0.02 59.53
CA ASP A 293 -52.61 -0.94 59.99
C ASP A 293 -52.29 -1.89 58.85
N LEU A 294 -51.07 -1.79 58.30
CA LEU A 294 -50.67 -2.58 57.15
C LEU A 294 -50.40 -4.05 57.53
N THR A 295 -50.27 -4.39 58.83
CA THR A 295 -50.06 -5.79 59.24
C THR A 295 -51.29 -6.65 58.96
N ASP A 296 -52.48 -6.06 58.94
CA ASP A 296 -53.73 -6.74 58.57
C ASP A 296 -53.80 -7.08 57.07
N TYR A 297 -52.93 -6.47 56.25
CA TYR A 297 -52.87 -6.72 54.80
C TYR A 297 -52.33 -8.12 54.49
N ILE A 298 -51.34 -8.59 55.25
CA ILE A 298 -50.66 -9.87 55.00
C ILE A 298 -51.34 -11.02 55.76
N THR A 299 -52.32 -11.64 55.11
CA THR A 299 -52.98 -12.90 55.52
C THR A 299 -52.50 -14.10 54.70
N ALA A 300 -52.71 -15.32 55.20
CA ALA A 300 -52.51 -16.52 54.38
C ALA A 300 -53.43 -16.45 53.14
N GLY A 301 -52.85 -16.60 51.94
CA GLY A 301 -53.54 -16.30 50.69
C GLY A 301 -52.59 -16.23 49.50
N ASN A 302 -53.15 -15.90 48.33
CA ASN A 302 -52.39 -15.67 47.10
C ASN A 302 -52.28 -14.17 46.87
N TYR A 303 -51.09 -13.74 46.52
CA TYR A 303 -50.77 -12.35 46.24
C TYR A 303 -50.19 -12.23 44.85
N PHE A 304 -50.43 -11.08 44.23
CA PHE A 304 -49.81 -10.69 42.98
C PHE A 304 -49.10 -9.36 43.18
N PHE A 305 -47.88 -9.23 42.70
CA PHE A 305 -47.18 -7.95 42.65
C PHE A 305 -47.04 -7.50 41.19
N ASP A 306 -47.02 -6.18 41.01
CA ASP A 306 -46.84 -5.51 39.71
C ASP A 306 -45.91 -4.31 39.95
N VAL A 307 -44.70 -4.37 39.38
CA VAL A 307 -43.66 -3.36 39.49
C VAL A 307 -43.42 -2.73 38.12
N GLY A 308 -43.95 -1.54 37.93
CA GLY A 308 -43.78 -0.76 36.71
C GLY A 308 -42.58 0.16 36.80
N PHE A 309 -41.80 0.21 35.72
CA PHE A 309 -40.66 1.08 35.54
C PHE A 309 -40.94 2.07 34.41
N THR A 310 -40.49 3.31 34.56
CA THR A 310 -40.56 4.33 33.51
C THR A 310 -39.28 5.14 33.56
N GLY A 311 -38.56 5.29 32.45
CA GLY A 311 -37.25 5.96 32.41
C GLY A 311 -36.06 5.07 32.83
N LEU A 312 -36.26 3.74 32.85
CA LEU A 312 -35.22 2.72 32.95
C LEU A 312 -35.48 1.67 31.88
N ASP A 313 -34.45 1.36 31.09
CA ASP A 313 -34.51 0.30 30.09
C ASP A 313 -33.98 -1.00 30.71
N PHE A 314 -34.86 -2.00 30.81
CA PHE A 314 -34.51 -3.34 31.24
C PHE A 314 -34.69 -4.32 30.09
N LEU A 315 -33.77 -5.26 29.97
CA LEU A 315 -33.80 -6.31 28.96
C LEU A 315 -33.69 -7.68 29.61
N ASP A 316 -34.47 -8.63 29.11
CA ASP A 316 -34.37 -10.03 29.51
C ASP A 316 -33.14 -10.72 28.88
N SER A 317 -33.01 -12.02 29.14
CA SER A 317 -31.89 -12.84 28.62
C SER A 317 -31.88 -12.99 27.09
N ASN A 318 -32.99 -12.68 26.43
CA ASN A 318 -33.18 -12.72 24.98
C ASN A 318 -33.19 -11.31 24.35
N ASP A 319 -32.70 -10.31 25.08
CA ASP A 319 -32.64 -8.91 24.65
C ASP A 319 -34.01 -8.27 24.36
N THR A 320 -35.08 -8.82 24.93
CA THR A 320 -36.42 -8.24 24.84
C THR A 320 -36.58 -7.19 25.94
N GLN A 321 -36.85 -5.94 25.53
CA GLN A 321 -37.09 -4.84 26.47
C GLN A 321 -38.41 -5.06 27.23
N PHE A 322 -38.37 -4.88 28.54
CA PHE A 322 -39.56 -4.87 29.40
C PHE A 322 -39.59 -3.62 30.28
N THR A 323 -40.79 -3.15 30.57
CA THR A 323 -41.02 -1.96 31.40
C THR A 323 -41.77 -2.30 32.69
N ASN A 324 -42.08 -3.58 32.90
CA ASN A 324 -42.94 -4.03 33.97
C ASN A 324 -42.55 -5.43 34.45
N ILE A 325 -42.60 -5.68 35.76
CA ILE A 325 -42.38 -7.01 36.35
C ILE A 325 -43.64 -7.39 37.12
N GLN A 326 -44.25 -8.52 36.79
CA GLN A 326 -45.43 -9.03 37.52
C GLN A 326 -45.18 -10.43 38.03
N GLY A 327 -45.60 -10.73 39.26
CA GLY A 327 -45.44 -12.07 39.79
C GLY A 327 -46.51 -12.44 40.80
N ALA A 328 -46.81 -13.73 40.88
CA ALA A 328 -47.68 -14.32 41.89
C ALA A 328 -46.87 -15.01 42.98
N PHE A 329 -47.32 -14.94 44.23
CA PHE A 329 -46.78 -15.74 45.33
C PHE A 329 -47.87 -16.16 46.31
N THR A 330 -47.67 -17.29 46.98
CA THR A 330 -48.56 -17.77 48.03
C THR A 330 -47.92 -17.55 49.39
N VAL A 331 -48.72 -17.16 50.38
CA VAL A 331 -48.32 -16.99 51.78
C VAL A 331 -49.04 -18.03 52.65
N ALA A 332 -48.32 -18.74 53.51
CA ALA A 332 -48.90 -19.68 54.48
C ALA A 332 -48.19 -19.62 55.83
N GLY A 333 -48.90 -20.06 56.89
CA GLY A 333 -48.34 -20.07 58.25
C GLY A 333 -47.26 -21.12 58.52
N SER A 334 -47.01 -22.07 57.60
CA SER A 334 -45.92 -23.04 57.69
C SER A 334 -45.61 -23.64 56.31
N PRO A 335 -44.70 -23.05 55.51
CA PRO A 335 -44.43 -23.51 54.16
C PRO A 335 -43.71 -24.89 54.12
N GLY A 336 -44.04 -25.71 53.12
CA GLY A 336 -43.34 -26.98 52.82
C GLY A 336 -41.95 -26.78 52.19
N VAL A 337 -41.27 -27.86 51.78
CA VAL A 337 -40.03 -27.77 50.98
C VAL A 337 -40.41 -27.73 49.51
N ALA A 338 -39.82 -26.81 48.75
CA ALA A 338 -39.97 -26.72 47.29
C ALA A 338 -38.62 -26.95 46.62
N ALA A 339 -38.61 -27.54 45.43
CA ALA A 339 -37.40 -27.81 44.65
C ALA A 339 -37.42 -27.06 43.31
N TYR A 340 -36.30 -26.41 42.98
CA TYR A 340 -36.15 -25.52 41.83
C TYR A 340 -34.92 -25.93 41.02
N ALA A 341 -34.99 -25.79 39.70
CA ALA A 341 -33.87 -25.98 38.80
C ALA A 341 -33.86 -24.83 37.79
N GLU A 342 -32.67 -24.38 37.42
CA GLU A 342 -32.46 -23.28 36.47
C GLU A 342 -32.29 -23.80 35.05
N ASP A 343 -32.61 -22.93 34.09
CA ASP A 343 -32.19 -23.15 32.71
C ASP A 343 -30.65 -22.97 32.65
N VAL A 344 -29.96 -23.80 31.88
CA VAL A 344 -28.48 -23.86 31.87
C VAL A 344 -27.97 -23.39 30.53
N VAL A 345 -27.05 -22.42 30.50
CA VAL A 345 -26.28 -22.11 29.29
C VAL A 345 -24.92 -22.79 29.40
N VAL A 346 -24.54 -23.53 28.37
CA VAL A 346 -23.30 -24.33 28.36
C VAL A 346 -22.64 -24.26 26.99
N SER A 347 -21.32 -24.19 26.98
CA SER A 347 -20.54 -24.30 25.73
C SER A 347 -20.44 -25.77 25.29
N GLU A 348 -20.47 -26.04 23.99
CA GLU A 348 -20.32 -27.41 23.45
C GLU A 348 -19.02 -28.10 23.90
N GLY A 349 -17.94 -27.33 23.99
CA GLY A 349 -16.63 -27.75 24.47
C GLY A 349 -16.56 -28.01 25.97
N ALA A 350 -17.62 -27.71 26.73
CA ALA A 350 -17.67 -28.02 28.16
C ALA A 350 -17.81 -29.52 28.44
N GLY A 351 -18.23 -30.31 27.44
CA GLY A 351 -18.43 -31.76 27.51
C GLY A 351 -19.61 -32.24 28.36
N THR A 352 -20.07 -31.44 29.34
CA THR A 352 -21.31 -31.71 30.09
C THR A 352 -22.01 -30.43 30.54
N ALA A 353 -23.34 -30.40 30.45
CA ALA A 353 -24.18 -29.41 31.11
C ALA A 353 -24.53 -29.88 32.52
N SER A 354 -24.27 -29.06 33.54
CA SER A 354 -24.59 -29.39 34.93
C SER A 354 -25.88 -28.70 35.35
N VAL A 355 -26.96 -29.46 35.52
CA VAL A 355 -28.24 -28.95 36.03
C VAL A 355 -28.26 -29.05 37.55
N LYS A 356 -28.32 -27.90 38.22
CA LYS A 356 -28.42 -27.80 39.68
C LYS A 356 -29.88 -27.69 40.10
N VAL A 357 -30.27 -28.52 41.07
CA VAL A 357 -31.57 -28.45 41.74
C VAL A 357 -31.38 -27.97 43.17
N THR A 358 -32.05 -26.90 43.55
CA THR A 358 -31.96 -26.25 44.87
C THR A 358 -33.29 -26.35 45.61
N LEU A 359 -33.25 -26.50 46.93
CA LEU A 359 -34.41 -26.57 47.81
C LEU A 359 -34.66 -25.22 48.50
N SER A 360 -35.93 -24.83 48.69
CA SER A 360 -36.32 -23.61 49.41
C SER A 360 -35.80 -23.55 50.85
N LYS A 361 -35.60 -24.71 51.46
CA LYS A 361 -34.97 -24.93 52.77
C LYS A 361 -34.48 -26.36 52.88
N ALA A 362 -33.58 -26.63 53.82
CA ALA A 362 -33.11 -27.99 54.08
C ALA A 362 -34.28 -28.90 54.49
N ALA A 363 -34.46 -30.00 53.77
CA ALA A 363 -35.47 -31.00 54.09
C ALA A 363 -35.02 -31.89 55.27
N THR A 364 -35.95 -32.31 56.12
CA THR A 364 -35.67 -33.23 57.23
C THR A 364 -35.57 -34.70 56.79
N SER A 365 -35.91 -34.99 55.54
CA SER A 365 -35.86 -36.29 54.87
C SER A 365 -35.28 -36.10 53.47
N ASP A 366 -34.75 -37.17 52.87
CA ASP A 366 -34.22 -37.13 51.50
C ASP A 366 -35.31 -36.68 50.50
N VAL A 367 -34.93 -35.79 49.58
CA VAL A 367 -35.78 -35.35 48.45
C VAL A 367 -35.31 -36.08 47.19
N THR A 368 -36.21 -36.79 46.51
CA THR A 368 -35.92 -37.46 45.24
C THR A 368 -36.69 -36.82 44.10
N ILE A 369 -36.06 -36.61 42.94
CA ILE A 369 -36.67 -36.00 41.74
C ILE A 369 -36.23 -36.79 40.50
N ASP A 370 -37.17 -37.25 39.71
CA ASP A 370 -36.87 -37.91 38.42
C ASP A 370 -36.64 -36.85 37.33
N TYR A 371 -35.67 -37.08 36.44
CA TYR A 371 -35.36 -36.21 35.31
C TYR A 371 -35.23 -36.98 33.99
N GLN A 372 -35.60 -36.34 32.87
CA GLN A 372 -35.47 -36.88 31.51
C GLN A 372 -35.29 -35.77 30.47
N THR A 373 -34.22 -35.84 29.66
CA THR A 373 -34.01 -34.92 28.53
C THR A 373 -34.97 -35.18 27.36
N ALA A 374 -35.30 -34.14 26.61
CA ALA A 374 -36.09 -34.15 25.38
C ALA A 374 -35.53 -33.11 24.40
N ASN A 375 -35.61 -33.39 23.09
CA ASN A 375 -35.08 -32.51 22.05
C ASN A 375 -35.81 -31.17 22.02
N GLY A 376 -35.08 -30.10 21.73
CA GLY A 376 -35.60 -28.78 21.39
C GLY A 376 -35.15 -28.42 19.98
N THR A 377 -34.40 -27.31 19.83
CA THR A 377 -33.60 -27.08 18.61
C THR A 377 -32.37 -27.99 18.57
N ALA A 378 -31.78 -28.27 19.74
CA ALA A 378 -30.74 -29.29 19.87
C ALA A 378 -31.33 -30.70 19.74
N THR A 379 -30.63 -31.53 18.97
CA THR A 379 -30.96 -32.90 18.59
C THR A 379 -29.89 -33.90 19.08
N SER A 380 -29.82 -35.09 18.46
CA SER A 380 -28.89 -36.15 18.89
C SER A 380 -27.44 -35.92 18.45
N GLY A 381 -27.17 -34.90 17.63
CA GLY A 381 -25.81 -34.44 17.34
C GLY A 381 -25.19 -33.79 18.57
N ASP A 382 -25.98 -33.02 19.30
CA ASP A 382 -25.51 -31.90 20.13
C ASP A 382 -25.47 -32.29 21.61
N PHE A 383 -26.25 -33.32 22.00
CA PHE A 383 -26.20 -33.91 23.33
C PHE A 383 -26.55 -35.41 23.36
N THR A 384 -26.13 -36.08 24.44
CA THR A 384 -26.57 -37.46 24.72
C THR A 384 -27.82 -37.46 25.60
N SER A 385 -28.92 -38.04 25.11
CA SER A 385 -30.16 -38.19 25.86
C SER A 385 -29.95 -38.90 27.21
N THR A 386 -30.34 -38.24 28.31
CA THR A 386 -30.08 -38.67 29.69
C THR A 386 -31.37 -38.69 30.52
N SER A 387 -31.54 -39.72 31.36
CA SER A 387 -32.62 -39.77 32.37
C SER A 387 -32.16 -40.47 33.66
N GLY A 388 -32.78 -40.13 34.79
CA GLY A 388 -32.42 -40.68 36.09
C GLY A 388 -33.21 -40.10 37.26
N THR A 389 -32.77 -40.40 38.48
CA THR A 389 -33.35 -39.84 39.72
C THR A 389 -32.26 -39.09 40.50
N LEU A 390 -32.43 -37.79 40.70
CA LEU A 390 -31.62 -36.99 41.61
C LEU A 390 -32.07 -37.22 43.05
N THR A 391 -31.13 -37.44 43.97
CA THR A 391 -31.41 -37.52 45.42
C THR A 391 -30.65 -36.42 46.16
N ILE A 392 -31.37 -35.55 46.85
CA ILE A 392 -30.83 -34.54 47.76
C ILE A 392 -30.99 -35.06 49.19
N THR A 393 -29.88 -35.40 49.84
CA THR A 393 -29.89 -36.00 51.19
C THR A 393 -30.46 -35.04 52.23
N ALA A 394 -31.16 -35.57 53.24
CA ALA A 394 -31.68 -34.79 54.37
C ALA A 394 -30.61 -33.84 54.96
N GLY A 395 -30.98 -32.59 55.19
CA GLY A 395 -30.09 -31.53 55.66
C GLY A 395 -29.31 -30.81 54.55
N GLN A 396 -29.28 -31.32 53.32
CA GLN A 396 -28.74 -30.59 52.17
C GLN A 396 -29.80 -29.69 51.53
N THR A 397 -29.35 -28.64 50.86
CA THR A 397 -30.22 -27.66 50.16
C THR A 397 -30.07 -27.72 48.65
N SER A 398 -29.20 -28.56 48.10
CA SER A 398 -29.10 -28.73 46.64
C SER A 398 -28.50 -30.07 46.24
N GLY A 399 -28.69 -30.43 44.97
CA GLY A 399 -28.03 -31.54 44.30
C GLY A 399 -27.90 -31.23 42.80
N THR A 400 -27.01 -31.94 42.11
CA THR A 400 -26.72 -31.71 40.68
C THR A 400 -26.77 -33.00 39.89
N PHE A 401 -27.14 -32.93 38.62
CA PHE A 401 -26.94 -34.00 37.64
C PHE A 401 -26.37 -33.43 36.35
N SER A 402 -25.74 -34.28 35.54
CA SER A 402 -25.03 -33.85 34.33
C SER A 402 -25.65 -34.46 33.07
N ILE A 403 -25.70 -33.67 32.01
CA ILE A 403 -26.11 -34.08 30.67
C ILE A 403 -24.87 -33.99 29.79
N PRO A 404 -24.42 -35.08 29.13
CA PRO A 404 -23.29 -35.02 28.22
C PRO A 404 -23.63 -34.16 27.00
N ILE A 405 -22.76 -33.19 26.71
CA ILE A 405 -22.84 -32.31 25.54
C ILE A 405 -21.79 -32.78 24.54
N THR A 406 -22.18 -32.87 23.27
CA THR A 406 -21.26 -33.24 22.18
C THR A 406 -20.61 -31.97 21.66
N ASN A 407 -19.31 -32.00 21.44
CA ASN A 407 -18.59 -30.95 20.72
C ASN A 407 -18.30 -31.45 19.32
N ASP A 408 -18.54 -30.63 18.31
CA ASP A 408 -18.08 -30.92 16.95
C ASP A 408 -17.19 -29.82 16.37
N THR A 409 -17.33 -29.50 15.09
CA THR A 409 -16.49 -28.56 14.36
C THR A 409 -17.31 -27.63 13.46
N GLU A 410 -18.64 -27.76 13.46
CA GLU A 410 -19.53 -26.93 12.66
C GLU A 410 -20.04 -25.77 13.52
N ALA A 411 -19.82 -24.53 13.05
CA ALA A 411 -20.31 -23.37 13.76
C ALA A 411 -21.83 -23.22 13.56
N GLU A 412 -22.59 -23.41 14.62
CA GLU A 412 -24.04 -23.45 14.60
C GLU A 412 -24.69 -22.29 15.38
N ALA A 413 -25.96 -22.01 15.08
CA ALA A 413 -26.74 -21.06 15.88
C ALA A 413 -27.01 -21.64 17.27
N GLN A 414 -27.22 -20.80 18.28
CA GLN A 414 -27.52 -21.28 19.64
C GLN A 414 -28.69 -22.27 19.65
N GLU A 415 -28.43 -23.44 20.21
CA GLU A 415 -29.40 -24.53 20.27
C GLU A 415 -29.93 -24.76 21.68
N SER A 416 -31.00 -25.52 21.81
CA SER A 416 -31.64 -25.77 23.11
C SER A 416 -32.23 -27.16 23.21
N LEU A 417 -32.09 -27.79 24.38
CA LEU A 417 -32.82 -29.01 24.76
C LEU A 417 -33.65 -28.78 26.02
N THR A 418 -34.64 -29.63 26.27
CA THR A 418 -35.50 -29.58 27.46
C THR A 418 -35.18 -30.73 28.42
N VAL A 419 -35.26 -30.51 29.72
CA VAL A 419 -35.07 -31.51 30.78
C VAL A 419 -36.32 -31.58 31.64
N ASN A 420 -37.16 -32.59 31.44
CA ASN A 420 -38.39 -32.79 32.19
C ASN A 420 -38.10 -33.29 33.60
N LEU A 421 -38.70 -32.68 34.62
CA LEU A 421 -38.62 -33.05 36.05
C LEU A 421 -39.97 -33.61 36.54
N SER A 422 -39.94 -34.70 37.30
CA SER A 422 -41.17 -35.36 37.76
C SER A 422 -40.98 -36.12 39.08
N ASN A 423 -42.09 -36.66 39.62
CA ASN A 423 -42.13 -37.58 40.77
C ASN A 423 -41.38 -37.10 42.04
N ALA A 424 -41.38 -35.79 42.32
CA ALA A 424 -40.72 -35.29 43.52
C ALA A 424 -41.33 -35.84 44.81
N THR A 425 -40.48 -36.31 45.73
CA THR A 425 -40.90 -36.74 47.07
C THR A 425 -40.33 -35.82 48.14
N ASN A 426 -41.08 -35.57 49.22
CA ASN A 426 -40.72 -34.66 50.31
C ASN A 426 -40.44 -33.20 49.91
N ALA A 427 -40.65 -32.85 48.64
CA ALA A 427 -40.66 -31.50 48.10
C ALA A 427 -41.71 -31.38 46.99
N THR A 428 -42.19 -30.16 46.75
CA THR A 428 -43.00 -29.81 45.57
C THR A 428 -42.09 -29.27 44.48
N LEU A 429 -42.24 -29.72 43.23
CA LEU A 429 -41.50 -29.15 42.08
C LEU A 429 -42.01 -27.75 41.77
N GLY A 430 -41.09 -26.81 41.62
CA GLY A 430 -41.39 -25.48 41.10
C GLY A 430 -41.60 -25.44 39.58
N LYS A 431 -40.92 -26.32 38.81
CA LYS A 431 -41.10 -26.49 37.35
C LYS A 431 -41.02 -27.97 37.00
N THR A 432 -41.77 -28.39 35.97
CA THR A 432 -41.73 -29.77 35.46
C THR A 432 -40.79 -29.94 34.27
N ALA A 433 -40.07 -28.89 33.86
CA ALA A 433 -39.07 -28.93 32.78
C ALA A 433 -38.05 -27.79 32.92
N VAL A 434 -36.79 -27.93 32.50
CA VAL A 434 -35.83 -26.81 32.36
C VAL A 434 -35.17 -26.83 30.98
N THR A 435 -34.72 -25.69 30.48
CA THR A 435 -34.06 -25.58 29.18
C THR A 435 -32.55 -25.60 29.37
N VAL A 436 -31.81 -26.35 28.55
CA VAL A 436 -30.35 -26.22 28.44
C VAL A 436 -30.06 -25.61 27.08
N THR A 437 -29.51 -24.41 27.06
CA THR A 437 -29.02 -23.73 25.86
C THR A 437 -27.56 -24.11 25.64
N VAL A 438 -27.27 -24.57 24.44
CA VAL A 438 -25.96 -24.99 24.00
C VAL A 438 -25.40 -23.88 23.10
N VAL A 439 -24.21 -23.39 23.44
CA VAL A 439 -23.50 -22.35 22.68
C VAL A 439 -22.25 -22.93 22.03
N ASP A 440 -22.09 -22.64 20.75
CA ASP A 440 -20.93 -23.03 19.95
C ASP A 440 -19.62 -22.43 20.53
N ASN A 441 -18.51 -23.16 20.38
CA ASN A 441 -17.16 -22.77 20.79
C ASN A 441 -16.11 -22.88 19.69
N GLU A 442 -16.52 -22.99 18.43
CA GLU A 442 -15.60 -22.98 17.31
C GLU A 442 -14.92 -21.61 17.14
N ALA A 443 -13.65 -21.63 16.75
CA ALA A 443 -12.87 -20.41 16.56
C ALA A 443 -13.32 -19.66 15.28
N PHE A 444 -13.49 -18.34 15.37
CA PHE A 444 -13.86 -17.45 14.25
C PHE A 444 -13.06 -17.72 12.95
N LEU A 445 -11.78 -18.09 13.07
CA LEU A 445 -10.87 -18.31 11.95
C LEU A 445 -11.04 -19.63 11.20
N SER A 446 -11.67 -20.65 11.82
CA SER A 446 -11.97 -21.91 11.13
C SER A 446 -13.28 -21.86 10.34
N ASN A 447 -14.04 -20.76 10.45
CA ASN A 447 -15.33 -20.59 9.80
C ASN A 447 -15.21 -19.67 8.58
N SER A 448 -15.05 -20.26 7.39
CA SER A 448 -14.97 -19.53 6.12
C SER A 448 -16.21 -18.66 5.84
N THR A 449 -17.36 -19.01 6.40
CA THR A 449 -18.62 -18.27 6.22
C THR A 449 -18.66 -17.02 7.11
N ALA A 450 -18.23 -17.14 8.37
CA ALA A 450 -18.10 -15.99 9.28
C ALA A 450 -17.04 -15.01 8.81
N VAL A 451 -15.91 -15.51 8.32
CA VAL A 451 -14.88 -14.70 7.67
C VAL A 451 -15.48 -14.00 6.45
N ALA A 452 -16.16 -14.71 5.54
CA ALA A 452 -16.78 -14.08 4.37
C ALA A 452 -17.83 -13.01 4.71
N ASP A 453 -18.60 -13.21 5.77
CA ASP A 453 -19.62 -12.26 6.24
C ASP A 453 -18.99 -10.96 6.76
N VAL A 454 -18.00 -11.06 7.68
CA VAL A 454 -17.28 -9.88 8.19
C VAL A 454 -16.58 -9.12 7.06
N LEU A 455 -15.97 -9.82 6.09
CA LEU A 455 -15.35 -9.19 4.94
C LEU A 455 -16.37 -8.49 4.04
N GLY A 456 -17.54 -9.11 3.83
CA GLY A 456 -18.65 -8.53 3.09
C GLY A 456 -19.13 -7.22 3.72
N THR A 457 -19.48 -7.25 5.01
CA THR A 457 -19.94 -6.06 5.75
C THR A 457 -18.87 -4.97 5.82
N THR A 458 -17.60 -5.33 6.00
CA THR A 458 -16.49 -4.37 6.00
C THR A 458 -16.39 -3.62 4.66
N LEU A 459 -16.49 -4.35 3.54
CA LEU A 459 -16.42 -3.76 2.20
C LEU A 459 -17.65 -2.90 1.88
N GLU A 460 -18.83 -3.25 2.39
CA GLU A 460 -20.04 -2.42 2.29
C GLU A 460 -19.89 -1.10 3.06
N LEU A 461 -19.42 -1.14 4.30
CA LEU A 461 -19.18 0.07 5.10
C LEU A 461 -18.10 0.97 4.48
N LEU A 462 -17.02 0.37 3.95
CA LEU A 462 -15.97 1.11 3.25
C LEU A 462 -16.49 1.73 1.95
N GLN A 463 -17.36 1.03 1.22
CA GLN A 463 -18.00 1.55 0.01
C GLN A 463 -18.87 2.77 0.29
N ASP A 464 -19.73 2.68 1.30
CA ASP A 464 -20.63 3.77 1.68
C ASP A 464 -19.84 4.99 2.13
N TYR A 465 -18.74 4.77 2.85
CA TYR A 465 -17.80 5.81 3.22
C TYR A 465 -17.14 6.48 1.99
N LEU A 466 -16.52 5.69 1.10
CA LEU A 466 -15.90 6.20 -0.13
C LEU A 466 -16.91 6.97 -0.99
N THR A 467 -18.12 6.45 -1.10
CA THR A 467 -19.23 7.10 -1.81
C THR A 467 -19.55 8.47 -1.20
N THR A 468 -19.66 8.54 0.13
CA THR A 468 -19.94 9.77 0.87
C THR A 468 -18.81 10.79 0.71
N THR A 469 -17.56 10.35 0.81
CA THR A 469 -16.37 11.21 0.68
C THR A 469 -16.23 11.77 -0.74
N ILE A 470 -16.33 10.93 -1.77
CA ILE A 470 -16.32 11.38 -3.16
C ILE A 470 -17.50 12.34 -3.42
N LYS A 471 -18.69 12.03 -2.92
CA LYS A 471 -19.86 12.92 -3.04
C LYS A 471 -19.59 14.28 -2.41
N SER A 472 -18.92 14.34 -1.25
CA SER A 472 -18.49 15.58 -0.62
C SER A 472 -17.50 16.35 -1.51
N PHE A 473 -16.48 15.67 -2.06
CA PHE A 473 -15.52 16.26 -3.00
C PHE A 473 -16.20 16.90 -4.22
N LEU A 474 -17.13 16.19 -4.86
CA LEU A 474 -17.82 16.68 -6.04
C LEU A 474 -18.75 17.87 -5.75
N ASN A 475 -19.27 17.96 -4.52
CA ASN A 475 -20.11 19.09 -4.10
C ASN A 475 -19.28 20.32 -3.70
N ASN A 476 -18.07 20.13 -3.18
CA ASN A 476 -17.24 21.21 -2.65
C ASN A 476 -16.21 21.76 -3.65
N ASN A 477 -15.88 21.02 -4.71
CA ASN A 477 -14.92 21.44 -5.72
C ASN A 477 -15.61 21.89 -7.01
N SER A 478 -15.06 22.92 -7.65
CA SER A 478 -15.65 23.56 -8.83
C SER A 478 -14.66 23.72 -9.97
N LEU A 479 -15.16 23.61 -11.19
CA LEU A 479 -14.46 23.88 -12.43
C LEU A 479 -15.11 25.07 -13.15
N THR A 480 -14.29 25.93 -13.75
CA THR A 480 -14.80 27.05 -14.58
C THR A 480 -15.05 26.56 -15.99
N ILE A 481 -16.31 26.61 -16.43
CA ILE A 481 -16.73 26.22 -17.78
C ILE A 481 -17.39 27.42 -18.45
N ASP A 482 -16.91 27.79 -19.64
CA ASP A 482 -17.42 28.93 -20.42
C ASP A 482 -17.49 30.25 -19.60
N GLY A 483 -16.54 30.43 -18.67
CA GLY A 483 -16.46 31.60 -17.78
C GLY A 483 -17.37 31.57 -16.53
N VAL A 484 -18.02 30.44 -16.24
CA VAL A 484 -18.87 30.24 -15.06
C VAL A 484 -18.31 29.12 -14.18
N SER A 485 -18.07 29.40 -12.90
CA SER A 485 -17.68 28.37 -11.92
C SER A 485 -18.88 27.50 -11.56
N LYS A 486 -18.73 26.18 -11.73
CA LYS A 486 -19.74 25.16 -11.42
C LYS A 486 -19.10 24.04 -10.62
N THR A 487 -19.79 23.53 -9.60
CA THR A 487 -19.32 22.35 -8.87
C THR A 487 -19.35 21.13 -9.77
N TYR A 488 -18.50 20.13 -9.51
CA TYR A 488 -18.50 18.89 -10.28
C TYR A 488 -19.84 18.15 -10.21
N ALA A 489 -20.53 18.18 -9.06
CA ALA A 489 -21.89 17.69 -8.93
C ALA A 489 -22.87 18.41 -9.90
N THR A 490 -22.75 19.73 -10.03
CA THR A 490 -23.57 20.51 -10.98
C THR A 490 -23.24 20.13 -12.42
N ILE A 491 -21.97 19.97 -12.76
CA ILE A 491 -21.49 19.56 -14.09
C ILE A 491 -22.09 18.21 -14.50
N LEU A 492 -22.04 17.21 -13.61
CA LEU A 492 -22.62 15.89 -13.84
C LEU A 492 -24.14 15.94 -14.04
N SER A 493 -24.84 16.77 -13.28
CA SER A 493 -26.30 16.92 -13.43
C SER A 493 -26.70 17.63 -14.73
N GLU A 494 -25.96 18.67 -15.13
CA GLU A 494 -26.33 19.51 -16.29
C GLU A 494 -25.84 18.94 -17.62
N TYR A 495 -24.66 18.32 -17.64
CA TYR A 495 -24.02 17.84 -18.87
C TYR A 495 -23.99 16.31 -18.96
N GLY A 496 -23.95 15.61 -17.82
CA GLY A 496 -23.87 14.14 -17.75
C GLY A 496 -25.22 13.43 -17.64
N SER A 497 -26.32 14.17 -17.50
CA SER A 497 -27.66 13.62 -17.21
C SER A 497 -27.74 12.78 -15.93
N VAL A 498 -26.83 13.00 -14.98
CA VAL A 498 -26.82 12.27 -13.69
C VAL A 498 -27.92 12.84 -12.78
N THR A 499 -28.99 12.08 -12.58
CA THR A 499 -30.13 12.47 -11.72
C THR A 499 -29.97 12.05 -10.27
N ASP A 500 -29.16 11.02 -10.02
CA ASP A 500 -28.82 10.50 -8.70
C ASP A 500 -27.30 10.38 -8.60
N LEU A 501 -26.70 11.37 -7.96
CA LEU A 501 -25.24 11.48 -7.84
C LEU A 501 -24.67 10.35 -6.98
N GLU A 502 -25.40 9.91 -5.96
CA GLU A 502 -24.93 8.88 -5.03
C GLU A 502 -24.92 7.51 -5.70
N ALA A 503 -26.01 7.15 -6.39
CA ALA A 503 -26.06 5.93 -7.18
C ALA A 503 -25.00 5.91 -8.30
N TRP A 504 -24.71 7.06 -8.91
CA TRP A 504 -23.68 7.18 -9.95
C TRP A 504 -22.26 7.05 -9.41
N ILE A 505 -21.95 7.61 -8.24
CA ILE A 505 -20.65 7.39 -7.59
C ILE A 505 -20.52 5.91 -7.18
N LYS A 506 -21.61 5.34 -6.67
CA LYS A 506 -21.65 3.97 -6.16
C LYS A 506 -21.20 2.95 -7.21
N THR A 507 -21.46 3.17 -8.50
CA THR A 507 -20.99 2.26 -9.56
C THR A 507 -19.46 2.16 -9.65
N TYR A 508 -18.73 3.24 -9.35
CA TYR A 508 -17.27 3.24 -9.39
C TYR A 508 -16.66 2.69 -8.09
N THR A 509 -17.31 2.93 -6.95
CA THR A 509 -16.87 2.35 -5.67
C THR A 509 -17.21 0.86 -5.56
N GLU A 510 -18.32 0.39 -6.15
CA GLU A 510 -18.69 -1.04 -6.27
C GLU A 510 -17.70 -1.84 -7.11
N ALA A 511 -17.25 -1.29 -8.22
CA ALA A 511 -16.18 -1.88 -9.01
C ALA A 511 -14.93 -2.12 -8.13
N MET A 512 -14.46 -1.09 -7.43
CA MET A 512 -13.26 -1.20 -6.58
C MET A 512 -13.43 -2.19 -5.42
N THR A 513 -14.60 -2.25 -4.78
CA THR A 513 -14.83 -3.16 -3.64
C THR A 513 -14.91 -4.63 -4.07
N SER A 514 -15.33 -4.91 -5.31
CA SER A 514 -15.36 -6.28 -5.84
C SER A 514 -13.95 -6.86 -6.08
N GLY A 515 -13.02 -6.06 -6.62
CA GLY A 515 -11.61 -6.44 -6.75
C GLY A 515 -10.90 -6.54 -5.39
N ALA A 516 -11.28 -5.68 -4.44
CA ALA A 516 -10.80 -5.69 -3.07
C ALA A 516 -11.18 -6.99 -2.33
N SER A 517 -12.43 -7.46 -2.46
CA SER A 517 -12.88 -8.75 -1.91
C SER A 517 -12.02 -9.92 -2.39
N THR A 518 -11.69 -9.90 -3.66
CA THR A 518 -10.86 -10.91 -4.32
C THR A 518 -9.43 -10.89 -3.76
N SER A 519 -8.83 -9.70 -3.65
CA SER A 519 -7.47 -9.51 -3.13
C SER A 519 -7.34 -9.91 -1.66
N LEU A 520 -8.35 -9.58 -0.87
CA LEU A 520 -8.45 -9.88 0.55
C LEU A 520 -8.60 -11.38 0.82
N THR A 521 -9.39 -12.08 0.00
CA THR A 521 -9.53 -13.55 0.06
C THR A 521 -8.21 -14.26 -0.21
N SER A 522 -7.48 -13.82 -1.24
CA SER A 522 -6.15 -14.35 -1.57
C SER A 522 -5.13 -14.11 -0.46
N PHE A 523 -5.15 -12.93 0.13
CA PHE A 523 -4.27 -12.58 1.24
C PHE A 523 -4.51 -13.47 2.47
N ILE A 524 -5.77 -13.61 2.87
CA ILE A 524 -6.17 -14.48 3.99
C ILE A 524 -5.73 -15.93 3.71
N THR A 525 -5.90 -16.40 2.48
CA THR A 525 -5.46 -17.73 2.05
C THR A 525 -3.93 -17.90 2.16
N ALA A 526 -3.15 -16.88 1.78
CA ALA A 526 -1.70 -16.91 1.88
C ALA A 526 -1.23 -16.94 3.35
N ILE A 527 -1.85 -16.16 4.23
CA ILE A 527 -1.59 -16.17 5.67
C ILE A 527 -1.95 -17.51 6.28
N ASP A 528 -3.15 -18.03 5.99
CA ASP A 528 -3.61 -19.31 6.53
C ASP A 528 -2.67 -20.45 6.11
N THR A 529 -2.22 -20.43 4.85
CA THR A 529 -1.19 -21.36 4.35
C THR A 529 0.12 -21.24 5.13
N TYR A 530 0.59 -20.02 5.39
CA TYR A 530 1.82 -19.78 6.15
C TYR A 530 1.68 -20.22 7.61
N VAL A 531 0.60 -19.83 8.30
CA VAL A 531 0.30 -20.23 9.69
C VAL A 531 0.17 -21.74 9.81
N THR A 532 -0.50 -22.39 8.84
CA THR A 532 -0.62 -23.85 8.78
C THR A 532 0.73 -24.53 8.61
N ALA A 533 1.63 -23.96 7.80
CA ALA A 533 2.99 -24.48 7.65
C ALA A 533 3.79 -24.35 8.96
N GLN A 534 3.73 -23.20 9.63
CA GLN A 534 4.44 -22.95 10.90
C GLN A 534 3.85 -23.73 12.09
N SER A 535 2.57 -24.08 12.04
CA SER A 535 1.90 -24.88 13.07
C SER A 535 2.11 -26.40 12.92
N SER A 536 2.77 -26.84 11.84
CA SER A 536 3.04 -28.26 11.59
C SER A 536 4.17 -28.80 12.49
N GLY A 537 4.07 -30.07 12.93
CA GLY A 537 5.18 -30.77 13.60
C GLY A 537 5.31 -30.63 15.13
N SER A 538 4.25 -30.21 15.84
CA SER A 538 4.26 -29.94 17.30
C SER A 538 5.19 -28.80 17.74
N PRO A 539 5.00 -27.57 17.22
CA PRO A 539 5.75 -26.39 17.64
C PRO A 539 5.47 -26.02 19.10
N THR A 540 6.44 -25.38 19.74
CA THR A 540 6.28 -24.81 21.08
C THR A 540 5.44 -23.53 21.05
N ALA A 541 4.94 -23.09 22.20
CA ALA A 541 4.24 -21.81 22.34
C ALA A 541 5.08 -20.62 21.83
N THR A 542 6.40 -20.71 22.04
CA THR A 542 7.38 -19.72 21.61
C THR A 542 7.54 -19.70 20.09
N ASP A 543 7.58 -20.86 19.44
CA ASP A 543 7.68 -20.95 17.97
C ASP A 543 6.45 -20.30 17.31
N LEU A 544 5.27 -20.55 17.88
CA LEU A 544 4.02 -20.04 17.36
C LEU A 544 3.80 -18.55 17.68
N ALA A 545 4.18 -18.10 18.88
CA ALA A 545 4.21 -16.68 19.22
C ALA A 545 5.16 -15.91 18.29
N THR A 546 6.34 -16.47 18.01
CA THR A 546 7.33 -15.89 17.09
C THR A 546 6.81 -15.80 15.66
N ALA A 547 6.19 -16.87 15.14
CA ALA A 547 5.56 -16.85 13.82
C ALA A 547 4.47 -15.77 13.71
N LEU A 548 3.65 -15.61 14.75
CA LEU A 548 2.55 -14.64 14.79
C LEU A 548 3.03 -13.18 14.94
N THR A 549 4.16 -12.96 15.62
CA THR A 549 4.82 -11.65 15.67
C THR A 549 5.44 -11.28 14.32
N LYS A 550 6.06 -12.25 13.61
CA LYS A 550 6.60 -12.04 12.26
C LYS A 550 5.51 -11.70 11.25
N ILE A 551 4.36 -12.38 11.33
CA ILE A 551 3.16 -12.08 10.53
C ILE A 551 2.68 -10.65 10.82
N ASN A 552 2.50 -10.27 12.08
CA ASN A 552 1.97 -8.94 12.44
C ASN A 552 2.92 -7.80 12.04
N THR A 553 4.22 -7.99 12.19
CA THR A 553 5.23 -6.98 11.83
C THR A 553 5.38 -6.88 10.32
N GLY A 554 5.45 -8.03 9.63
CA GLY A 554 5.59 -8.04 8.18
C GLY A 554 4.36 -7.48 7.47
N ILE A 555 3.15 -7.75 7.95
CA ILE A 555 1.93 -7.26 7.28
C ILE A 555 1.76 -5.75 7.39
N LYS A 556 2.27 -5.12 8.46
CA LYS A 556 2.27 -3.65 8.58
C LYS A 556 3.11 -2.96 7.50
N ALA A 557 4.07 -3.67 6.91
CA ALA A 557 4.93 -3.18 5.84
C ALA A 557 4.44 -3.56 4.43
N ILE A 558 3.28 -4.22 4.30
CA ILE A 558 2.72 -4.56 2.99
C ILE A 558 1.95 -3.36 2.41
N ASP A 559 2.52 -2.76 1.37
CA ASP A 559 1.83 -1.81 0.51
C ASP A 559 1.19 -2.54 -0.69
N PHE A 560 -0.14 -2.45 -0.81
CA PHE A 560 -0.86 -3.05 -1.94
C PHE A 560 -0.54 -2.37 -3.28
N SER A 561 -0.06 -1.13 -3.27
CA SER A 561 0.43 -0.47 -4.48
C SER A 561 1.63 -1.21 -5.09
N GLN A 562 2.45 -1.87 -4.26
CA GLN A 562 3.67 -2.55 -4.69
C GLN A 562 3.40 -3.99 -5.15
N VAL A 563 2.23 -4.58 -4.86
CA VAL A 563 1.85 -5.88 -5.40
C VAL A 563 1.77 -5.73 -6.92
N MET A 564 2.72 -6.32 -7.65
CA MET A 564 2.77 -6.25 -9.13
C MET A 564 2.99 -4.86 -9.75
N GLY A 565 3.47 -3.85 -9.00
CA GLY A 565 3.97 -2.59 -9.57
C GLY A 565 2.95 -1.51 -9.94
N GLY A 566 1.95 -1.24 -9.09
CA GLY A 566 1.26 0.06 -9.07
C GLY A 566 -0.22 0.08 -9.48
N VAL A 567 -0.69 -0.83 -10.34
CA VAL A 567 -2.12 -0.90 -10.72
C VAL A 567 -2.62 -2.35 -10.77
N LEU A 568 -3.30 -2.75 -9.70
CA LEU A 568 -3.84 -4.09 -9.49
C LEU A 568 -5.26 -4.27 -10.03
N ILE A 569 -6.12 -3.27 -9.79
CA ILE A 569 -7.55 -3.30 -10.05
C ILE A 569 -7.87 -2.19 -11.04
N GLY A 570 -8.42 -2.57 -12.20
CA GLY A 570 -8.89 -1.64 -13.21
C GLY A 570 -10.15 -0.89 -12.77
N SER A 571 -10.52 0.15 -13.51
CA SER A 571 -11.70 0.98 -13.22
C SER A 571 -13.03 0.21 -13.22
N ASP A 572 -13.06 -1.02 -13.70
CA ASP A 572 -14.22 -1.92 -13.72
C ASP A 572 -14.22 -2.96 -12.60
N GLY A 573 -13.24 -2.91 -11.69
CA GLY A 573 -13.13 -3.84 -10.56
C GLY A 573 -12.47 -5.16 -10.90
N SER A 574 -12.15 -5.39 -12.18
CA SER A 574 -11.36 -6.55 -12.61
C SER A 574 -9.87 -6.30 -12.41
N PHE A 575 -9.08 -7.36 -12.41
CA PHE A 575 -7.63 -7.21 -12.42
C PHE A 575 -7.17 -6.45 -13.66
N ALA A 576 -6.14 -5.61 -13.51
CA ALA A 576 -5.53 -4.89 -14.62
C ALA A 576 -5.09 -5.86 -15.73
N SER A 577 -5.06 -5.37 -16.98
CA SER A 577 -4.73 -6.20 -18.14
C SER A 577 -3.37 -6.87 -17.97
N GLY A 578 -3.33 -8.21 -18.10
CA GLY A 578 -2.13 -9.02 -17.88
C GLY A 578 -1.99 -9.62 -16.48
N VAL A 579 -2.81 -9.18 -15.51
CA VAL A 579 -2.87 -9.74 -14.16
C VAL A 579 -4.02 -10.76 -14.09
N THR A 580 -3.69 -11.99 -13.69
CA THR A 580 -4.67 -13.03 -13.37
C THR A 580 -4.75 -13.23 -11.86
N GLN A 581 -5.84 -13.83 -11.37
CA GLN A 581 -5.96 -14.26 -9.97
C GLN A 581 -4.74 -15.06 -9.53
N SER A 582 -4.33 -16.05 -10.32
CA SER A 582 -3.23 -16.94 -9.97
C SER A 582 -1.87 -16.23 -9.91
N SER A 583 -1.62 -15.26 -10.80
CA SER A 583 -0.38 -14.47 -10.78
C SER A 583 -0.37 -13.49 -9.60
N PHE A 584 -1.53 -12.93 -9.25
CA PHE A 584 -1.70 -12.10 -8.07
C PHE A 584 -1.45 -12.91 -6.79
N ASP A 585 -2.08 -14.08 -6.64
CA ASP A 585 -1.90 -14.96 -5.47
C ASP A 585 -0.44 -15.38 -5.28
N THR A 586 0.26 -15.65 -6.39
CA THR A 586 1.68 -16.04 -6.36
C THR A 586 2.57 -14.88 -5.91
N SER A 587 2.36 -13.68 -6.44
CA SER A 587 3.12 -12.47 -6.08
C SER A 587 2.85 -12.07 -4.63
N LEU A 588 1.57 -12.09 -4.23
CA LEU A 588 1.15 -11.78 -2.87
C LEU A 588 1.71 -12.78 -1.85
N SER A 589 1.65 -14.08 -2.14
CA SER A 589 2.26 -15.11 -1.29
C SER A 589 3.79 -14.95 -1.22
N GLY A 590 4.42 -14.58 -2.33
CA GLY A 590 5.84 -14.23 -2.40
C GLY A 590 6.20 -13.05 -1.50
N MET A 591 5.46 -11.93 -1.59
CA MET A 591 5.69 -10.76 -0.75
C MET A 591 5.36 -11.00 0.72
N VAL A 592 4.24 -11.67 1.03
CA VAL A 592 3.93 -12.10 2.40
C VAL A 592 5.10 -12.90 2.96
N THR A 593 5.67 -13.82 2.17
CA THR A 593 6.87 -14.57 2.57
C THR A 593 8.09 -13.67 2.74
N THR A 594 8.39 -12.79 1.78
CA THR A 594 9.54 -11.87 1.82
C THR A 594 9.48 -10.92 3.00
N VAL A 595 8.34 -10.27 3.24
CA VAL A 595 8.18 -9.27 4.29
C VAL A 595 8.10 -9.94 5.67
N ILE A 596 7.53 -11.15 5.78
CA ILE A 596 7.62 -11.95 7.00
C ILE A 596 9.05 -12.43 7.27
N ASN A 597 9.82 -12.76 6.23
CA ASN A 597 11.23 -13.12 6.36
C ASN A 597 12.09 -11.90 6.71
N ALA A 598 11.79 -10.73 6.13
CA ALA A 598 12.43 -9.47 6.50
C ALA A 598 12.13 -9.12 7.97
N ALA A 599 10.88 -9.26 8.42
CA ALA A 599 10.49 -9.13 9.82
C ALA A 599 11.10 -10.21 10.74
N ALA A 600 11.51 -11.35 10.17
CA ALA A 600 12.25 -12.37 10.89
C ALA A 600 13.67 -11.88 11.21
N ASP A 601 14.32 -11.13 10.33
CA ASP A 601 15.62 -10.50 10.61
C ASP A 601 15.51 -9.42 11.68
N THR A 602 14.39 -8.71 11.77
CA THR A 602 14.28 -7.48 12.57
C THR A 602 13.83 -7.69 14.04
N ILE A 603 12.81 -8.52 14.32
CA ILE A 603 12.28 -8.72 15.72
C ILE A 603 12.26 -10.21 16.13
N GLY A 604 11.96 -11.12 15.20
CA GLY A 604 11.66 -12.51 15.52
C GLY A 604 12.88 -13.42 15.72
N ASP A 605 14.08 -12.88 15.57
CA ASP A 605 15.32 -13.65 15.57
C ASP A 605 16.32 -13.16 16.61
N VAL A 606 15.96 -12.25 17.53
CA VAL A 606 16.82 -11.88 18.68
C VAL A 606 17.40 -13.13 19.40
N LEU A 607 16.72 -14.27 19.33
CA LEU A 607 17.18 -15.57 19.82
C LEU A 607 17.09 -16.72 18.79
N GLY A 608 16.86 -16.41 17.51
CA GLY A 608 16.59 -17.39 16.48
C GLY A 608 17.84 -17.90 15.76
N THR A 609 17.65 -18.58 14.63
CA THR A 609 18.74 -19.24 13.89
C THR A 609 19.69 -18.26 13.20
N ASP A 610 19.22 -17.10 12.75
CA ASP A 610 20.08 -16.13 12.06
C ASP A 610 21.02 -15.45 13.07
N THR A 611 20.51 -15.05 14.23
CA THR A 611 21.29 -14.49 15.34
C THR A 611 22.20 -15.54 15.96
N ALA A 612 21.77 -16.81 16.04
CA ALA A 612 22.66 -17.88 16.44
C ALA A 612 23.77 -18.20 15.41
N THR A 613 23.59 -17.85 14.13
CA THR A 613 24.55 -18.11 13.05
C THR A 613 25.51 -16.94 12.86
N ASN A 614 24.99 -15.71 12.81
CA ASN A 614 25.74 -14.48 12.50
C ASN A 614 26.27 -13.81 13.77
N PHE A 615 25.56 -13.94 14.90
CA PHE A 615 25.92 -13.33 16.19
C PHE A 615 26.07 -14.39 17.32
N PRO A 616 26.87 -15.45 17.13
CA PRO A 616 26.98 -16.52 18.11
C PRO A 616 27.63 -16.03 19.39
N SER A 617 26.92 -16.15 20.51
CA SER A 617 27.34 -15.71 21.86
C SER A 617 27.11 -14.21 22.14
N ALA A 618 26.21 -13.56 21.40
CA ALA A 618 25.90 -12.16 21.63
C ALA A 618 25.41 -11.85 23.05
N THR A 619 25.82 -10.73 23.64
CA THR A 619 25.27 -10.25 24.92
C THR A 619 23.93 -9.58 24.67
N ILE A 620 22.86 -10.10 25.27
CA ILE A 620 21.50 -9.59 25.03
C ILE A 620 21.15 -8.54 26.07
N LYS A 621 20.71 -7.37 25.59
CA LYS A 621 20.21 -6.26 26.39
C LYS A 621 18.88 -5.77 25.83
N ILE A 622 17.87 -5.71 26.69
CA ILE A 622 16.57 -5.11 26.38
C ILE A 622 16.38 -3.95 27.35
N LEU A 623 16.25 -2.74 26.82
CA LEU A 623 16.16 -1.51 27.62
C LEU A 623 14.69 -1.24 28.02
N THR A 624 14.44 -0.06 28.58
CA THR A 624 13.10 0.33 29.04
C THR A 624 12.29 0.91 27.88
N SER A 625 11.09 1.44 28.14
CA SER A 625 10.25 2.07 27.11
C SER A 625 10.27 3.60 27.23
N GLY A 626 11.37 4.17 27.72
CA GLY A 626 11.61 5.61 27.70
C GLY A 626 13.08 5.87 27.42
N ASP A 627 13.44 7.14 27.19
CA ASP A 627 14.75 7.55 26.70
C ASP A 627 15.93 6.91 27.47
N ASP A 628 16.63 5.99 26.80
CA ASP A 628 17.72 5.19 27.33
C ASP A 628 19.07 5.59 26.71
N THR A 629 20.15 5.32 27.43
CA THR A 629 21.52 5.49 26.92
C THR A 629 22.36 4.28 27.31
N GLU A 630 22.80 3.51 26.32
CA GLU A 630 23.49 2.24 26.54
C GLU A 630 24.80 2.16 25.77
N ASN A 631 25.81 1.53 26.37
CA ASN A 631 27.01 1.10 25.65
C ASN A 631 27.06 -0.43 25.65
N GLY A 632 27.40 -1.02 24.51
CA GLY A 632 27.63 -2.44 24.34
C GLY A 632 28.90 -2.95 25.03
N THR A 633 29.46 -4.01 24.50
CA THR A 633 30.67 -4.69 24.93
C THR A 633 31.65 -4.77 23.77
N ALA A 634 32.86 -5.28 23.99
CA ALA A 634 33.85 -5.43 22.91
C ALA A 634 33.69 -6.76 22.15
N GLY A 635 32.51 -7.37 22.20
CA GLY A 635 32.15 -8.53 21.41
C GLY A 635 30.67 -8.45 21.11
N SER A 636 30.18 -9.36 20.24
CA SER A 636 28.82 -9.30 19.73
C SER A 636 27.78 -9.05 20.81
N ASP A 637 26.88 -8.14 20.52
CA ASP A 637 25.79 -7.70 21.36
C ASP A 637 24.48 -7.68 20.57
N LEU A 638 23.40 -7.74 21.33
CA LEU A 638 22.05 -7.64 20.81
C LEU A 638 21.26 -6.71 21.70
N ILE A 639 21.00 -5.51 21.19
CA ILE A 639 20.46 -4.40 21.98
C ILE A 639 19.09 -4.02 21.39
N ALA A 640 18.04 -4.04 22.21
CA ALA A 640 16.71 -3.58 21.82
C ALA A 640 16.24 -2.47 22.77
N THR A 641 15.96 -1.27 22.24
CA THR A 641 15.68 -0.07 23.05
C THR A 641 14.18 0.23 23.21
N LEU A 642 13.33 -0.41 22.41
CA LEU A 642 11.86 -0.39 22.51
C LEU A 642 11.23 0.95 22.13
N ALA A 643 11.05 1.86 23.08
CA ALA A 643 10.35 3.12 22.86
C ALA A 643 11.04 4.24 23.63
N GLY A 644 11.04 5.45 23.11
CA GLY A 644 11.82 6.56 23.67
C GLY A 644 12.81 7.07 22.64
N ALA A 645 13.41 8.23 22.90
CA ALA A 645 14.54 8.69 22.10
C ALA A 645 15.82 8.12 22.70
N ASP A 646 16.36 7.08 22.07
CA ASP A 646 17.42 6.27 22.65
C ASP A 646 18.79 6.59 22.05
N THR A 647 19.86 6.32 22.81
CA THR A 647 21.24 6.44 22.33
C THR A 647 22.01 5.17 22.62
N VAL A 648 22.47 4.48 21.58
CA VAL A 648 23.23 3.23 21.67
C VAL A 648 24.58 3.38 21.00
N ASN A 649 25.64 2.91 21.67
CA ASN A 649 26.93 2.66 21.06
C ASN A 649 27.31 1.20 21.31
N ALA A 650 27.38 0.37 20.26
CA ALA A 650 27.54 -1.08 20.40
C ALA A 650 29.01 -1.51 20.61
N LEU A 651 29.97 -0.67 20.14
CA LEU A 651 31.43 -0.74 20.34
C LEU A 651 32.16 -1.66 19.34
N ASP A 652 32.80 -2.73 19.79
CA ASP A 652 33.54 -3.64 18.91
C ASP A 652 32.78 -4.97 18.87
N GLY A 653 32.82 -5.68 17.76
CA GLY A 653 32.13 -6.95 17.55
C GLY A 653 30.97 -6.80 16.58
N ASN A 654 30.53 -7.92 16.01
CA ASN A 654 29.37 -7.92 15.13
C ASN A 654 28.12 -7.80 15.99
N ASP A 655 27.41 -6.70 15.88
CA ASP A 655 26.32 -6.31 16.77
C ASP A 655 24.98 -6.24 16.04
N LYS A 656 23.90 -6.38 16.80
CA LYS A 656 22.54 -6.21 16.31
C LYS A 656 21.78 -5.25 17.20
N VAL A 657 21.35 -4.11 16.64
CA VAL A 657 20.67 -3.06 17.41
C VAL A 657 19.31 -2.74 16.82
N ILE A 658 18.31 -2.65 17.69
CA ILE A 658 16.91 -2.35 17.38
C ILE A 658 16.50 -1.11 18.18
N GLY A 659 16.30 0.03 17.51
CA GLY A 659 15.82 1.29 18.11
C GLY A 659 14.37 1.18 18.56
N GLY A 660 13.44 1.06 17.62
CA GLY A 660 12.06 0.68 17.91
C GLY A 660 11.08 1.83 17.69
N SER A 661 10.85 2.73 18.64
CA SER A 661 9.97 3.88 18.39
C SER A 661 10.42 5.12 19.12
N GLY A 662 10.67 6.20 18.40
CA GLY A 662 11.18 7.43 18.99
C GLY A 662 12.06 8.17 18.01
N VAL A 663 13.17 8.72 18.46
CA VAL A 663 14.20 9.29 17.58
C VAL A 663 15.51 8.80 18.14
N ASP A 664 16.04 7.77 17.50
CA ASP A 664 17.13 6.97 18.04
C ASP A 664 18.45 7.37 17.41
N THR A 665 19.53 7.26 18.18
CA THR A 665 20.90 7.44 17.70
C THR A 665 21.67 6.17 17.99
N VAL A 666 22.05 5.44 16.95
CA VAL A 666 22.69 4.13 17.03
C VAL A 666 24.02 4.16 16.28
N ASP A 667 25.08 3.76 16.97
CA ASP A 667 26.43 3.56 16.46
C ASP A 667 26.80 2.08 16.66
N GLY A 668 27.03 1.36 15.56
CA GLY A 668 27.44 -0.06 15.54
C GLY A 668 28.88 -0.19 16.05
N GLY A 669 29.83 0.35 15.28
CA GLY A 669 31.22 0.49 15.69
C GLY A 669 32.15 -0.35 14.82
N GLU A 670 33.07 -1.11 15.41
CA GLU A 670 33.91 -2.03 14.62
C GLU A 670 33.27 -3.42 14.55
N GLY A 671 32.92 -3.92 13.38
CA GLY A 671 32.28 -5.22 13.21
C GLY A 671 31.33 -5.22 12.02
N ASP A 672 30.83 -6.40 11.64
CA ASP A 672 29.74 -6.48 10.66
C ASP A 672 28.41 -6.36 11.40
N ASP A 673 27.82 -5.17 11.42
CA ASP A 673 26.71 -4.79 12.30
C ASP A 673 25.36 -4.74 11.58
N HIS A 674 24.29 -5.07 12.30
CA HIS A 674 22.91 -4.97 11.82
C HIS A 674 22.12 -3.96 12.66
N LEU A 675 21.80 -2.79 12.08
CA LEU A 675 21.14 -1.68 12.76
C LEU A 675 19.75 -1.40 12.17
N TYR A 676 18.75 -1.22 13.04
CA TYR A 676 17.36 -1.00 12.66
C TYR A 676 16.73 0.16 13.46
N GLY A 677 16.32 1.25 12.80
CA GLY A 677 15.70 2.44 13.42
C GLY A 677 14.23 2.23 13.78
N TYR A 678 13.43 1.77 12.82
CA TYR A 678 11.98 1.54 12.86
C TYR A 678 11.09 2.76 12.76
N LEU A 679 10.73 3.43 13.86
CA LEU A 679 9.71 4.49 13.87
C LEU A 679 10.35 5.77 14.37
N GLY A 680 10.36 6.78 13.51
CA GLY A 680 10.86 8.12 13.74
C GLY A 680 12.05 8.46 12.87
N ASN A 681 12.68 9.60 13.16
CA ASN A 681 13.75 10.16 12.34
C ASN A 681 15.09 9.80 12.98
N ASP A 682 15.62 8.63 12.66
CA ASP A 682 16.72 8.00 13.36
C ASP A 682 18.10 8.34 12.76
N VAL A 683 19.15 8.16 13.54
CA VAL A 683 20.55 8.30 13.11
C VAL A 683 21.27 6.98 13.30
N LEU A 684 21.63 6.31 12.21
CA LEU A 684 22.29 5.00 12.21
C LEU A 684 23.68 5.10 11.60
N THR A 685 24.71 4.63 12.31
CA THR A 685 26.10 4.59 11.84
C THR A 685 26.66 3.18 11.98
N GLY A 686 27.05 2.53 10.88
CA GLY A 686 27.67 1.19 10.89
C GLY A 686 29.13 1.24 11.36
N ALA A 687 29.88 2.19 10.78
CA ALA A 687 31.29 2.47 11.04
C ALA A 687 32.29 1.57 10.30
N ALA A 688 32.82 0.49 10.87
CA ALA A 688 33.85 -0.30 10.16
C ALA A 688 33.51 -1.79 10.14
N GLY A 689 33.27 -2.32 8.95
CA GLY A 689 32.86 -3.71 8.69
C GLY A 689 31.83 -3.73 7.56
N ASP A 690 31.36 -4.91 7.16
CA ASP A 690 30.31 -5.02 6.14
C ASP A 690 28.94 -4.91 6.82
N ASP A 691 28.39 -3.69 6.89
CA ASP A 691 27.24 -3.37 7.74
C ASP A 691 25.88 -3.46 7.02
N LYS A 692 24.80 -3.62 7.80
CA LYS A 692 23.41 -3.58 7.33
C LYS A 692 22.61 -2.57 8.14
N LEU A 693 22.20 -1.47 7.51
CA LEU A 693 21.43 -0.39 8.12
C LEU A 693 20.03 -0.30 7.50
N VAL A 694 19.00 -0.21 8.34
CA VAL A 694 17.62 0.01 7.91
C VAL A 694 17.01 1.15 8.73
N GLY A 695 16.69 2.27 8.08
CA GLY A 695 16.08 3.45 8.70
C GLY A 695 14.69 3.13 9.24
N GLY A 696 13.72 2.96 8.35
CA GLY A 696 12.36 2.58 8.70
C GLY A 696 11.34 3.63 8.30
N LEU A 697 10.59 4.15 9.26
CA LEU A 697 9.54 5.13 9.05
C LEU A 697 9.96 6.49 9.61
N GLY A 698 10.27 7.45 8.76
CA GLY A 698 10.66 8.80 9.16
C GLY A 698 11.84 9.27 8.33
N ASP A 699 12.24 10.53 8.51
CA ASP A 699 13.38 11.06 7.75
C ASP A 699 14.67 10.64 8.46
N ASP A 700 15.32 9.58 7.98
CA ASP A 700 16.45 8.94 8.64
C ASP A 700 17.81 9.43 8.12
N THR A 701 18.85 9.29 8.94
CA THR A 701 20.25 9.54 8.55
C THR A 701 21.06 8.27 8.72
N LEU A 702 21.52 7.69 7.61
CA LEU A 702 22.26 6.44 7.58
C LEU A 702 23.71 6.68 7.12
N SER A 703 24.68 6.06 7.77
CA SER A 703 26.09 6.08 7.37
C SER A 703 26.68 4.68 7.46
N GLY A 704 27.07 4.10 6.32
CA GLY A 704 27.67 2.75 6.24
C GLY A 704 29.05 2.75 6.88
N GLY A 705 29.99 3.43 6.25
CA GLY A 705 31.31 3.68 6.82
C GLY A 705 32.41 3.03 6.00
N ALA A 706 33.12 2.05 6.53
CA ALA A 706 34.20 1.36 5.83
C ALA A 706 33.89 -0.13 5.73
N GLY A 707 33.65 -0.61 4.51
CA GLY A 707 33.28 -2.00 4.24
C GLY A 707 32.28 -2.06 3.10
N ASN A 708 31.73 -3.22 2.82
CA ASN A 708 30.71 -3.39 1.78
C ASN A 708 29.33 -3.35 2.45
N ASP A 709 28.72 -2.18 2.45
CA ASP A 709 27.57 -1.92 3.29
C ASP A 709 26.24 -2.12 2.52
N THR A 710 25.18 -2.46 3.26
CA THR A 710 23.80 -2.50 2.77
C THR A 710 22.95 -1.49 3.52
N LEU A 711 22.43 -0.48 2.82
CA LEU A 711 21.69 0.62 3.42
C LEU A 711 20.29 0.75 2.81
N TRP A 712 19.26 0.75 3.66
CA TRP A 712 17.86 0.93 3.24
C TRP A 712 17.20 2.04 4.03
N GLY A 713 16.84 3.14 3.37
CA GLY A 713 16.13 4.27 4.01
C GLY A 713 14.70 3.90 4.40
N GLN A 714 13.97 3.28 3.47
CA GLN A 714 12.58 2.82 3.57
C GLN A 714 11.55 3.92 3.31
N THR A 715 11.04 4.65 4.31
CA THR A 715 10.04 5.68 4.05
C THR A 715 10.40 6.97 4.77
N GLY A 716 10.28 8.09 4.09
CA GLY A 716 10.72 9.40 4.58
C GLY A 716 11.77 9.97 3.63
N ASN A 717 12.19 11.20 3.89
CA ASN A 717 13.24 11.83 3.09
C ASN A 717 14.59 11.53 3.74
N ASP A 718 15.25 10.48 3.27
CA ASP A 718 16.41 9.91 3.94
C ASP A 718 17.72 10.55 3.47
N THR A 719 18.68 10.67 4.39
CA THR A 719 20.06 11.07 4.07
C THR A 719 20.99 9.88 4.27
N ILE A 720 21.47 9.30 3.17
CA ILE A 720 22.30 8.09 3.17
C ILE A 720 23.73 8.46 2.78
N THR A 721 24.73 8.00 3.54
CA THR A 721 26.15 8.09 3.20
C THR A 721 26.73 6.69 3.10
N THR A 722 27.24 6.33 1.93
CA THR A 722 27.67 4.95 1.67
C THR A 722 29.00 4.65 2.38
N GLY A 723 29.99 5.52 2.18
CA GLY A 723 31.33 5.34 2.72
C GLY A 723 32.26 4.57 1.78
N ALA A 724 33.35 4.02 2.31
CA ALA A 724 34.38 3.33 1.55
C ALA A 724 34.03 1.85 1.36
N GLY A 725 34.21 1.31 0.15
CA GLY A 725 33.94 -0.11 -0.15
C GLY A 725 32.95 -0.24 -1.30
N SER A 726 32.31 -1.41 -1.45
CA SER A 726 31.30 -1.66 -2.50
C SER A 726 29.91 -1.79 -1.87
N ASP A 727 29.08 -0.77 -2.06
CA ASP A 727 27.86 -0.61 -1.25
C ASP A 727 26.59 -0.89 -2.06
N THR A 728 25.54 -1.32 -1.35
CA THR A 728 24.19 -1.49 -1.90
C THR A 728 23.23 -0.56 -1.17
N VAL A 729 22.56 0.32 -1.91
CA VAL A 729 21.67 1.34 -1.34
C VAL A 729 20.31 1.30 -2.01
N ASP A 730 19.24 1.33 -1.19
CA ASP A 730 17.88 1.65 -1.62
C ASP A 730 17.37 2.81 -0.75
N GLY A 731 17.07 3.95 -1.37
CA GLY A 731 16.51 5.14 -0.70
C GLY A 731 15.13 4.82 -0.13
N GLY A 732 14.17 4.56 -1.02
CA GLY A 732 12.87 4.02 -0.65
C GLY A 732 11.74 4.91 -1.13
N LEU A 733 10.84 5.30 -0.23
CA LEU A 733 9.75 6.23 -0.50
C LEU A 733 10.12 7.59 0.09
N GLY A 734 10.13 8.64 -0.72
CA GLY A 734 10.46 10.00 -0.28
C GLY A 734 11.51 10.63 -1.16
N ASP A 735 11.83 11.88 -0.91
CA ASP A 735 12.87 12.61 -1.64
C ASP A 735 14.23 12.39 -0.95
N ASP A 736 15.02 11.44 -1.46
CA ASP A 736 16.23 10.97 -0.78
C ASP A 736 17.52 11.67 -1.24
N VAL A 737 18.50 11.74 -0.34
CA VAL A 737 19.84 12.26 -0.61
C VAL A 737 20.89 11.19 -0.32
N ILE A 738 21.50 10.65 -1.38
CA ILE A 738 22.50 9.57 -1.30
C ILE A 738 23.88 10.13 -1.59
N ASN A 739 24.81 9.99 -0.65
CA ASN A 739 26.16 10.55 -0.71
C ASN A 739 27.21 9.42 -0.83
N VAL A 740 27.85 9.35 -2.00
CA VAL A 740 28.97 8.44 -2.28
C VAL A 740 30.28 9.17 -1.98
N THR A 741 30.97 8.73 -0.93
CA THR A 741 32.18 9.37 -0.41
C THR A 741 33.28 8.35 -0.14
N ASP A 742 34.50 8.82 0.15
CA ASP A 742 35.63 7.98 0.61
C ASP A 742 36.01 6.76 -0.26
N LYS A 743 35.65 6.76 -1.54
CA LYS A 743 36.01 5.70 -2.51
C LYS A 743 37.46 5.78 -2.98
N SER A 744 38.06 4.61 -3.23
CA SER A 744 39.37 4.50 -3.87
C SER A 744 39.58 3.13 -4.54
N GLY A 745 40.33 3.10 -5.64
CA GLY A 745 40.63 1.85 -6.36
C GLY A 745 39.39 1.28 -7.06
N SER A 746 39.34 -0.05 -7.20
CA SER A 746 38.18 -0.72 -7.79
C SER A 746 37.15 -1.03 -6.71
N PHE A 747 35.91 -0.59 -6.94
CA PHE A 747 34.73 -0.80 -6.10
C PHE A 747 33.49 -0.88 -7.00
N THR A 748 32.37 -1.35 -6.45
CA THR A 748 31.10 -1.41 -7.19
C THR A 748 29.95 -1.02 -6.27
N ASP A 749 29.39 0.16 -6.50
CA ASP A 749 28.19 0.60 -5.80
C ASP A 749 26.94 0.34 -6.64
N THR A 750 25.88 -0.12 -6.00
CA THR A 750 24.55 -0.26 -6.58
C THR A 750 23.57 0.61 -5.81
N ILE A 751 22.97 1.58 -6.48
CA ILE A 751 22.17 2.63 -5.84
C ILE A 751 20.79 2.70 -6.50
N LYS A 752 19.74 2.76 -5.70
CA LYS A 752 18.37 2.93 -6.18
C LYS A 752 17.71 4.01 -5.36
N GLY A 753 17.28 5.11 -6.00
CA GLY A 753 16.50 6.14 -5.30
C GLY A 753 15.10 5.64 -4.94
N SER A 754 14.53 4.79 -5.80
CA SER A 754 13.16 4.27 -5.69
C SER A 754 12.09 5.30 -6.04
N ALA A 755 11.24 5.74 -5.11
CA ALA A 755 10.06 6.55 -5.42
C ALA A 755 10.13 7.90 -4.71
N GLY A 756 10.26 8.97 -5.49
CA GLY A 756 10.36 10.34 -5.01
C GLY A 756 11.21 11.15 -5.96
N THR A 757 11.72 12.29 -5.51
CA THR A 757 12.72 13.08 -6.24
C THR A 757 14.07 12.90 -5.58
N ASP A 758 14.90 12.04 -6.16
CA ASP A 758 16.11 11.56 -5.51
C ASP A 758 17.37 12.27 -6.01
N THR A 759 18.31 12.48 -5.09
CA THR A 759 19.59 13.14 -5.35
C THR A 759 20.75 12.20 -5.06
N LEU A 760 21.59 11.95 -6.06
CA LEU A 760 22.87 11.27 -5.90
C LEU A 760 24.02 12.28 -5.89
N ASN A 761 24.75 12.36 -4.78
CA ASN A 761 25.94 13.18 -4.61
C ASN A 761 27.20 12.30 -4.63
N ILE A 762 28.11 12.56 -5.56
CA ILE A 762 29.38 11.83 -5.69
C ILE A 762 30.53 12.77 -5.33
N ASN A 763 31.27 12.46 -4.26
CA ASN A 763 32.39 13.28 -3.81
C ASN A 763 33.49 12.41 -3.18
N TYR A 764 34.48 12.03 -3.99
CA TYR A 764 35.69 11.34 -3.53
C TYR A 764 36.91 11.73 -4.36
N SER A 765 38.10 11.40 -3.84
CA SER A 765 39.37 11.85 -4.39
C SER A 765 39.60 11.34 -5.82
N GLY A 766 39.95 12.26 -6.73
CA GLY A 766 40.28 11.93 -8.12
C GLY A 766 39.17 12.23 -9.12
N ILE A 767 37.97 12.56 -8.63
CA ILE A 767 36.83 12.96 -9.44
C ILE A 767 36.64 14.48 -9.31
N THR A 768 36.46 15.15 -10.43
CA THR A 768 36.25 16.60 -10.55
C THR A 768 34.94 16.95 -11.27
N GLY A 769 34.38 16.02 -12.03
CA GLY A 769 33.10 16.16 -12.71
C GLY A 769 32.77 14.93 -13.55
N LEU A 770 31.70 15.02 -14.33
CA LEU A 770 31.16 13.90 -15.12
C LEU A 770 32.09 13.41 -16.23
N THR A 771 33.08 14.23 -16.64
CA THR A 771 34.08 13.86 -17.64
C THR A 771 35.07 12.80 -17.15
N ASP A 772 35.20 12.63 -15.83
CA ASP A 772 36.11 11.63 -15.23
C ASP A 772 35.53 10.20 -15.27
N PHE A 773 34.28 10.05 -15.75
CA PHE A 773 33.58 8.77 -15.87
C PHE A 773 33.32 8.38 -17.33
N SER A 774 33.43 7.10 -17.65
CA SER A 774 32.76 6.49 -18.81
C SER A 774 31.36 6.03 -18.43
N PHE A 775 30.46 5.97 -19.41
CA PHE A 775 29.06 5.56 -19.22
C PHE A 775 28.78 4.20 -19.85
N SER A 776 27.90 3.46 -19.21
CA SER A 776 27.12 2.39 -19.86
C SER A 776 25.70 2.40 -19.31
N SER A 777 24.73 2.00 -20.12
CA SER A 777 23.33 1.90 -19.70
C SER A 777 22.73 0.55 -20.06
N SER A 778 21.81 0.07 -19.22
CA SER A 778 21.08 -1.19 -19.43
C SER A 778 19.67 -1.05 -18.87
N GLY A 779 18.70 -0.75 -19.73
CA GLY A 779 17.34 -0.40 -19.28
C GLY A 779 17.36 0.95 -18.56
N ASP A 780 16.85 0.99 -17.33
CA ASP A 780 16.78 2.20 -16.51
C ASP A 780 18.03 2.43 -15.64
N GLU A 781 18.99 1.50 -15.67
CA GLU A 781 20.24 1.60 -14.92
C GLU A 781 21.33 2.32 -15.73
N ILE A 782 21.99 3.29 -15.08
CA ILE A 782 23.17 4.00 -15.58
C ILE A 782 24.36 3.61 -14.72
N THR A 783 25.45 3.18 -15.36
CA THR A 783 26.72 2.89 -14.69
C THR A 783 27.75 3.95 -15.07
N LEU A 784 28.30 4.61 -14.05
CA LEU A 784 29.48 5.45 -14.15
C LEU A 784 30.71 4.62 -13.80
N THR A 785 31.73 4.60 -14.65
CA THR A 785 33.00 3.91 -14.36
C THR A 785 34.15 4.90 -14.42
N ASP A 786 34.94 5.02 -13.35
CA ASP A 786 36.10 5.90 -13.30
C ASP A 786 37.35 5.27 -13.93
N ALA A 787 38.41 6.08 -14.12
CA ALA A 787 39.67 5.61 -14.70
C ALA A 787 40.42 4.56 -13.85
N SER A 788 40.08 4.41 -12.58
CA SER A 788 40.65 3.41 -11.68
C SER A 788 39.89 2.07 -11.72
N GLY A 789 38.76 2.02 -12.42
CA GLY A 789 37.89 0.85 -12.54
C GLY A 789 36.88 0.73 -11.39
N GLY A 790 36.65 1.79 -10.63
CA GLY A 790 35.53 1.88 -9.70
C GLY A 790 34.24 2.22 -10.45
N SER A 791 33.13 1.59 -10.10
CA SER A 791 31.84 1.84 -10.75
C SER A 791 30.70 2.15 -9.78
N ILE A 792 29.80 3.03 -10.21
CA ILE A 792 28.56 3.37 -9.52
C ILE A 792 27.42 3.12 -10.50
N THR A 793 26.61 2.10 -10.23
CA THR A 793 25.39 1.81 -10.98
C THR A 793 24.21 2.39 -10.21
N PHE A 794 23.39 3.20 -10.89
CA PHE A 794 22.20 3.77 -10.26
C PHE A 794 20.97 3.79 -11.16
N SER A 795 19.80 3.79 -10.52
CA SER A 795 18.47 3.91 -11.14
C SER A 795 17.56 4.80 -10.30
N ASN A 796 16.52 5.36 -10.92
CA ASN A 796 15.57 6.30 -10.27
C ASN A 796 16.30 7.41 -9.52
N ILE A 797 17.14 8.16 -10.23
CA ILE A 797 17.82 9.35 -9.72
C ILE A 797 17.52 10.51 -10.66
N GLU A 798 16.88 11.55 -10.13
CA GLU A 798 16.47 12.75 -10.85
C GLU A 798 17.59 13.79 -10.87
N THR A 799 18.34 13.91 -9.77
CA THR A 799 19.43 14.89 -9.61
C THR A 799 20.76 14.19 -9.36
N LEU A 800 21.75 14.46 -10.22
CA LEU A 800 23.13 13.99 -10.02
C LEU A 800 24.02 15.19 -9.70
N THR A 801 24.73 15.15 -8.58
CA THR A 801 25.75 16.14 -8.23
C THR A 801 27.10 15.45 -8.12
N ILE A 802 28.14 16.02 -8.73
CA ILE A 802 29.51 15.53 -8.58
C ILE A 802 30.37 16.68 -8.04
N ASN A 803 30.87 16.51 -6.81
CA ASN A 803 31.43 17.58 -5.98
C ASN A 803 30.45 18.75 -5.84
N ASP A 804 30.73 19.88 -6.49
CA ASP A 804 29.94 21.12 -6.44
C ASP A 804 29.17 21.38 -7.76
N LYS A 805 29.10 20.38 -8.65
CA LYS A 805 28.51 20.51 -9.99
C LYS A 805 27.26 19.66 -10.09
N THR A 806 26.14 20.30 -10.39
CA THR A 806 24.85 19.62 -10.60
C THR A 806 24.64 19.32 -12.08
N TYR A 807 24.09 18.15 -12.34
CA TYR A 807 23.73 17.61 -13.64
C TYR A 807 22.26 17.23 -13.60
N SER A 808 21.48 17.81 -14.51
CA SER A 808 20.05 17.52 -14.63
C SER A 808 19.77 16.72 -15.90
N LYS A 809 18.87 15.73 -15.79
CA LYS A 809 18.19 15.13 -16.94
C LYS A 809 17.04 16.06 -17.32
N ASP A 810 17.27 17.04 -18.20
CA ASP A 810 16.18 17.92 -18.62
C ASP A 810 15.27 17.15 -19.58
N GLY A 811 14.11 16.73 -19.07
CA GLY A 811 13.10 15.92 -19.73
C GLY A 811 12.81 16.43 -21.14
N ASP A 812 12.90 15.51 -22.10
CA ASP A 812 12.60 15.65 -23.52
C ASP A 812 13.56 16.53 -24.36
N ASN A 813 14.37 17.42 -23.77
CA ASN A 813 15.13 18.42 -24.54
C ASN A 813 16.55 18.01 -24.97
N PHE A 814 17.25 17.17 -24.17
CA PHE A 814 18.60 16.68 -24.50
C PHE A 814 18.68 15.15 -24.65
N GLY A 815 17.53 14.49 -24.78
CA GLY A 815 17.43 13.03 -24.91
C GLY A 815 18.13 12.30 -23.75
N ASN A 816 18.85 11.23 -24.07
CA ASN A 816 19.61 10.43 -23.10
C ASN A 816 20.91 11.10 -22.64
N SER A 817 20.83 12.35 -22.13
CA SER A 817 21.99 13.14 -21.72
C SER A 817 21.82 13.87 -20.39
N TYR A 818 22.95 14.21 -19.78
CA TYR A 818 23.04 15.12 -18.64
C TYR A 818 23.50 16.51 -19.09
N TRP A 819 22.93 17.56 -18.50
CA TRP A 819 23.33 18.96 -18.71
C TRP A 819 23.86 19.58 -17.40
N SER A 820 24.99 20.30 -17.48
CA SER A 820 25.45 21.19 -16.41
C SER A 820 25.67 22.62 -16.92
N SER A 821 24.90 23.55 -16.37
CA SER A 821 25.05 24.99 -16.62
C SER A 821 26.33 25.58 -16.02
N SER A 822 26.88 24.94 -14.99
CA SER A 822 28.13 25.37 -14.36
C SER A 822 29.36 25.09 -15.24
N GLU A 823 29.26 24.08 -16.10
CA GLU A 823 30.34 23.63 -16.98
C GLU A 823 30.09 23.91 -18.46
N ASN A 824 28.87 24.32 -18.82
CA ASN A 824 28.39 24.32 -20.19
C ASN A 824 28.63 22.98 -20.90
N LEU A 825 28.32 21.88 -20.21
CA LEU A 825 28.57 20.51 -20.66
C LEU A 825 27.27 19.74 -20.84
N VAL A 826 27.08 19.17 -22.03
CA VAL A 826 26.12 18.09 -22.31
C VAL A 826 26.90 16.79 -22.47
N LYS A 827 26.48 15.72 -21.78
CA LYS A 827 27.10 14.40 -21.92
C LYS A 827 26.05 13.29 -22.02
N ALA A 828 26.08 12.53 -23.09
CA ALA A 828 25.17 11.42 -23.33
C ALA A 828 25.54 10.18 -22.49
N TYR A 829 24.52 9.48 -21.99
CA TYR A 829 24.64 8.19 -21.28
C TYR A 829 24.06 7.00 -22.07
N ALA A 830 23.33 7.28 -23.14
CA ALA A 830 22.87 6.35 -24.16
C ALA A 830 22.70 7.10 -25.49
N ALA A 831 22.28 6.41 -26.55
CA ALA A 831 21.98 7.01 -27.85
C ALA A 831 21.12 8.28 -27.70
N ALA A 832 21.70 9.44 -28.02
CA ALA A 832 21.14 10.74 -27.77
C ALA A 832 20.73 11.43 -29.08
N SER A 833 19.67 12.22 -29.00
CA SER A 833 19.24 13.10 -30.09
C SER A 833 19.20 14.53 -29.59
N TRP A 834 20.06 15.37 -30.13
CA TRP A 834 20.17 16.78 -29.79
C TRP A 834 19.63 17.63 -30.93
N SER A 835 18.64 18.47 -30.67
CA SER A 835 18.08 19.41 -31.64
C SER A 835 18.33 20.84 -31.21
N MET A 836 19.12 21.60 -31.96
CA MET A 836 19.42 23.01 -31.69
C MET A 836 18.98 23.89 -32.88
N SER A 837 17.86 24.61 -32.76
CA SER A 837 17.35 25.48 -33.83
C SER A 837 16.76 26.82 -33.36
N GLY A 838 16.62 27.83 -34.23
CA GLY A 838 15.93 29.11 -33.92
C GLY A 838 16.81 30.33 -33.57
N ASN A 839 16.18 31.43 -33.11
CA ASN A 839 16.78 32.74 -32.77
C ASN A 839 16.24 33.27 -31.41
N PRO A 840 17.02 33.30 -30.31
CA PRO A 840 18.38 32.75 -30.12
C PRO A 840 18.39 31.20 -30.25
N PRO A 841 19.55 30.51 -30.27
CA PRO A 841 19.60 29.03 -30.29
C PRO A 841 18.66 28.46 -29.22
N ARG A 842 17.62 27.73 -29.64
CA ARG A 842 16.63 27.10 -28.78
C ARG A 842 16.71 25.61 -29.02
N ALA A 843 16.81 24.81 -27.96
CA ALA A 843 16.46 23.40 -28.12
C ALA A 843 14.98 23.36 -28.51
N LEU A 844 14.67 22.76 -29.65
CA LEU A 844 13.32 22.80 -30.23
C LEU A 844 12.84 21.35 -30.31
N ASP A 845 12.04 20.98 -29.32
CA ASP A 845 11.00 19.96 -29.49
C ASP A 845 9.88 20.60 -30.36
N SER A 846 9.58 19.96 -31.47
CA SER A 846 8.55 20.40 -32.41
C SER A 846 7.12 20.28 -31.86
N ASP A 847 6.92 19.58 -30.74
CA ASP A 847 5.58 19.20 -30.29
C ASP A 847 5.01 20.04 -29.12
N LEU A 848 5.84 20.76 -28.35
CA LEU A 848 5.35 21.46 -27.13
C LEU A 848 5.49 22.98 -27.07
N GLY A 849 6.24 23.62 -27.98
CA GLY A 849 6.31 25.10 -28.02
C GLY A 849 6.84 25.76 -26.74
N ILE A 850 7.64 25.05 -25.94
CA ILE A 850 8.30 25.56 -24.73
C ILE A 850 9.70 26.08 -25.10
N THR A 851 10.12 27.14 -24.41
CA THR A 851 11.31 27.96 -24.71
C THR A 851 12.41 27.71 -23.69
N PHE A 852 13.53 27.07 -24.08
CA PHE A 852 14.77 27.17 -23.31
C PHE A 852 16.00 27.30 -24.23
N GLY A 853 16.77 28.37 -23.99
CA GLY A 853 18.21 28.31 -24.19
C GLY A 853 18.80 27.66 -22.95
N MET A 854 19.89 26.91 -23.10
CA MET A 854 20.65 26.30 -22.02
C MET A 854 20.65 27.20 -20.78
N GLU A 855 19.89 26.83 -19.74
CA GLU A 855 19.55 27.76 -18.67
C GLU A 855 20.84 28.24 -17.98
N GLY A 856 21.09 29.55 -18.00
CA GLY A 856 22.32 30.16 -17.47
C GLY A 856 23.43 30.45 -18.48
N SER A 857 23.35 29.95 -19.72
CA SER A 857 24.38 30.20 -20.73
C SER A 857 24.12 31.44 -21.59
N THR A 858 25.19 32.17 -21.93
CA THR A 858 25.13 33.33 -22.85
C THR A 858 25.41 32.92 -24.30
N THR A 859 24.98 33.74 -25.26
CA THR A 859 25.17 33.47 -26.71
C THR A 859 26.64 33.38 -27.16
N ASN A 860 27.61 33.62 -26.28
CA ASN A 860 29.04 33.72 -26.59
C ASN A 860 29.90 32.70 -25.83
N GLU A 861 29.30 31.83 -25.02
CA GLU A 861 30.03 30.83 -24.24
C GLU A 861 30.52 29.66 -25.09
N VAL A 862 31.44 28.87 -24.53
CA VAL A 862 31.85 27.61 -25.14
C VAL A 862 30.95 26.52 -24.55
N VAL A 863 30.31 25.74 -25.41
CA VAL A 863 29.50 24.60 -25.02
C VAL A 863 30.20 23.34 -25.48
N THR A 864 30.31 22.36 -24.58
CA THR A 864 30.89 21.06 -24.85
C THR A 864 29.78 20.02 -24.94
N LEU A 865 29.77 19.22 -26.00
CA LEU A 865 28.87 18.08 -26.17
C LEU A 865 29.73 16.82 -26.28
N ILE A 866 29.43 15.83 -25.46
CA ILE A 866 30.12 14.54 -25.47
C ILE A 866 29.04 13.48 -25.70
N GLY A 867 29.14 12.76 -26.81
CA GLY A 867 28.24 11.68 -27.15
C GLY A 867 28.59 10.38 -26.44
N SER A 868 27.86 9.35 -26.79
CA SER A 868 27.87 8.02 -26.23
C SER A 868 28.59 7.05 -27.18
N PRO A 869 28.91 5.82 -26.73
CA PRO A 869 29.39 4.77 -27.64
C PRO A 869 28.32 4.21 -28.59
N TYR A 870 27.13 4.81 -28.63
CA TYR A 870 25.99 4.41 -29.46
C TYR A 870 25.70 5.50 -30.48
N ASN A 871 24.93 5.18 -31.51
CA ASN A 871 24.56 6.11 -32.57
C ASN A 871 23.81 7.33 -32.01
N ASP A 872 24.48 8.47 -32.03
CA ASP A 872 23.97 9.76 -31.63
C ASP A 872 23.57 10.60 -32.84
N THR A 873 22.66 11.56 -32.62
CA THR A 873 22.24 12.49 -33.66
C THR A 873 22.24 13.91 -33.13
N ALA A 874 22.92 14.82 -33.82
CA ALA A 874 22.91 16.25 -33.53
C ALA A 874 22.33 17.02 -34.73
N ASN A 875 21.30 17.83 -34.52
CA ASN A 875 20.77 18.76 -35.52
C ASN A 875 21.15 20.19 -35.12
N LEU A 876 22.08 20.82 -35.85
CA LEU A 876 22.64 22.13 -35.51
C LEU A 876 22.15 23.25 -36.44
N ASN A 877 20.84 23.30 -36.71
CA ASN A 877 20.20 24.35 -37.51
C ASN A 877 20.06 25.69 -36.75
N MET A 878 21.14 26.19 -36.15
CA MET A 878 21.15 27.38 -35.30
C MET A 878 21.60 28.66 -36.03
N LEU A 879 21.09 29.83 -35.63
CA LEU A 879 21.57 31.11 -36.17
C LEU A 879 22.97 31.43 -35.62
N ARG A 880 23.97 31.56 -36.51
CA ARG A 880 25.38 31.86 -36.16
C ARG A 880 25.84 33.29 -36.50
N THR A 881 24.93 34.16 -36.96
CA THR A 881 25.27 35.53 -37.42
C THR A 881 25.51 36.48 -36.25
N ALA A 882 26.63 37.20 -36.27
CA ALA A 882 26.99 38.12 -35.20
C ALA A 882 26.04 39.34 -35.10
N GLY A 883 25.65 39.71 -33.87
CA GLY A 883 24.85 40.91 -33.59
C GLY A 883 23.35 40.84 -33.93
N SER A 884 22.82 39.67 -34.33
CA SER A 884 21.39 39.45 -34.64
C SER A 884 20.66 38.55 -33.64
N GLY A 885 21.29 38.23 -32.50
CA GLY A 885 20.77 37.33 -31.47
C GLY A 885 21.19 35.86 -31.64
N GLY A 886 22.05 35.55 -32.62
CA GLY A 886 22.58 34.20 -32.85
C GLY A 886 23.63 33.74 -31.84
N TYR A 887 23.92 32.44 -31.83
CA TYR A 887 25.00 31.83 -31.06
C TYR A 887 26.35 32.13 -31.72
N GLU A 888 27.19 32.92 -31.05
CA GLU A 888 28.55 33.27 -31.48
C GLU A 888 29.63 32.47 -30.73
N GLY A 889 29.20 31.63 -29.78
CA GLY A 889 30.02 30.69 -29.02
C GLY A 889 30.67 29.60 -29.87
N ALA A 890 31.63 28.89 -29.26
CA ALA A 890 32.21 27.68 -29.87
C ALA A 890 31.42 26.44 -29.42
N LEU A 891 31.23 25.49 -30.32
CA LEU A 891 30.81 24.13 -30.01
C LEU A 891 32.03 23.22 -30.02
N ASN A 892 32.30 22.55 -28.91
CA ASN A 892 33.28 21.47 -28.84
C ASN A 892 32.51 20.14 -28.76
N MET A 893 32.52 19.35 -29.82
CA MET A 893 31.77 18.11 -29.92
C MET A 893 32.72 16.92 -30.06
N THR A 894 32.45 15.86 -29.32
CA THR A 894 33.07 14.54 -29.46
C THR A 894 31.94 13.52 -29.47
N MET A 895 31.64 12.89 -30.60
CA MET A 895 30.41 12.11 -30.77
C MET A 895 30.55 10.66 -30.27
N GLY A 896 31.63 9.94 -30.58
CA GLY A 896 31.92 8.69 -29.88
C GLY A 896 32.42 7.57 -30.79
N ASP A 897 31.97 6.34 -30.54
CA ASP A 897 32.32 5.15 -31.33
C ASP A 897 31.13 4.63 -32.19
N GLY A 898 29.96 5.29 -32.12
CA GLY A 898 28.74 4.88 -32.83
C GLY A 898 28.67 5.46 -34.24
N ASP A 899 27.75 4.96 -35.08
CA ASP A 899 27.51 5.62 -36.38
C ASP A 899 26.69 6.90 -36.13
N ASP A 900 27.39 8.03 -36.01
CA ASP A 900 26.87 9.29 -35.54
C ASP A 900 26.45 10.21 -36.69
N THR A 901 25.42 11.02 -36.45
CA THR A 901 24.86 11.90 -37.48
C THR A 901 24.81 13.35 -37.03
N LEU A 902 25.41 14.24 -37.81
CA LEU A 902 25.34 15.69 -37.65
C LEU A 902 24.55 16.33 -38.80
N ASN A 903 23.34 16.78 -38.51
CA ASN A 903 22.39 17.34 -39.48
C ASN A 903 22.38 18.88 -39.49
N SER A 904 22.09 19.46 -40.66
CA SER A 904 21.86 20.91 -40.86
C SER A 904 22.91 21.80 -40.21
N ALA A 905 24.17 21.37 -40.20
CA ALA A 905 25.17 21.93 -39.33
C ALA A 905 25.67 23.29 -39.81
N LYS A 906 25.21 24.34 -39.10
CA LYS A 906 25.72 25.71 -39.25
C LYS A 906 26.94 25.88 -38.36
N LEU A 907 28.13 25.66 -38.92
CA LEU A 907 29.41 25.76 -38.20
C LEU A 907 30.06 27.14 -38.37
N ASN A 908 30.89 27.53 -37.41
CA ASN A 908 31.78 28.69 -37.48
C ASN A 908 33.24 28.29 -37.16
N ASN A 909 34.20 29.16 -37.45
CA ASN A 909 35.64 28.85 -37.29
C ASN A 909 36.12 28.65 -35.84
N LYS A 910 35.25 28.77 -34.83
CA LYS A 910 35.58 28.48 -33.43
C LYS A 910 35.17 27.06 -33.03
N ASP A 911 34.28 26.42 -33.79
CA ASP A 911 33.77 25.09 -33.49
C ASP A 911 34.87 24.02 -33.70
N SER A 912 34.74 22.92 -32.97
CA SER A 912 35.63 21.77 -33.00
C SER A 912 34.76 20.53 -32.88
N ILE A 913 34.76 19.66 -33.89
CA ILE A 913 33.89 18.50 -34.00
C ILE A 913 34.76 17.29 -34.34
N ASP A 914 34.69 16.30 -33.46
CA ASP A 914 35.30 14.99 -33.60
C ASP A 914 34.14 13.99 -33.63
N MET A 915 33.90 13.35 -34.77
CA MET A 915 32.82 12.36 -34.90
C MET A 915 33.23 11.04 -34.23
N GLY A 916 34.50 10.65 -34.37
CA GLY A 916 35.09 9.54 -33.62
C GLY A 916 35.13 8.25 -34.45
N ALA A 917 34.86 7.08 -33.87
CA ALA A 917 34.80 5.84 -34.65
C ALA A 917 33.37 5.55 -35.09
N GLY A 918 33.16 4.88 -36.23
CA GLY A 918 31.82 4.64 -36.76
C GLY A 918 31.76 5.01 -38.24
N ASP A 919 30.68 4.65 -38.93
CA ASP A 919 30.42 5.17 -40.28
C ASP A 919 29.59 6.46 -40.16
N ASP A 920 30.25 7.60 -40.01
CA ASP A 920 29.62 8.85 -39.59
C ASP A 920 29.08 9.70 -40.75
N GLU A 921 28.07 10.53 -40.47
CA GLU A 921 27.47 11.42 -41.46
C GLU A 921 27.39 12.88 -40.98
N VAL A 922 27.92 13.80 -41.79
CA VAL A 922 27.87 15.26 -41.53
C VAL A 922 27.21 15.99 -42.69
N SER A 923 26.02 16.55 -42.48
CA SER A 923 25.31 17.43 -43.42
C SER A 923 25.52 18.90 -43.04
N LEU A 924 26.29 19.63 -43.85
CA LEU A 924 26.64 21.03 -43.61
C LEU A 924 25.65 22.01 -44.26
N MET A 925 25.28 23.05 -43.50
CA MET A 925 24.45 24.15 -43.96
C MET A 925 25.21 25.48 -43.78
N LEU A 926 25.83 26.00 -44.84
CA LEU A 926 26.79 27.12 -44.71
C LEU A 926 26.12 28.51 -44.68
N ASP A 927 26.45 29.26 -43.61
CA ASP A 927 26.27 30.69 -43.26
C ASP A 927 24.90 31.40 -43.32
N GLY A 928 23.85 30.80 -43.88
CA GLY A 928 22.52 31.43 -43.96
C GLY A 928 22.43 32.63 -44.92
N SER A 929 23.48 32.88 -45.72
CA SER A 929 23.47 33.72 -46.91
C SER A 929 23.81 32.84 -48.12
N ASN A 930 22.98 32.87 -49.17
CA ASN A 930 23.05 31.93 -50.30
C ASN A 930 24.30 32.09 -51.22
N THR A 931 25.51 32.27 -50.67
CA THR A 931 26.76 32.39 -51.41
C THR A 931 27.90 31.71 -50.64
N ILE A 932 28.38 30.59 -51.17
CA ILE A 932 29.46 29.81 -50.56
C ILE A 932 30.82 30.38 -50.98
N SER A 933 31.73 30.56 -50.02
CA SER A 933 33.17 30.63 -50.30
C SER A 933 33.92 29.84 -49.24
N ILE A 934 34.35 28.62 -49.59
CA ILE A 934 35.12 27.71 -48.71
C ILE A 934 36.45 28.32 -48.30
N ALA A 935 36.96 29.31 -49.04
CA ALA A 935 38.11 30.10 -48.63
C ALA A 935 37.92 30.87 -47.31
N ALA A 936 36.69 30.96 -46.77
CA ALA A 936 36.38 31.58 -45.48
C ALA A 936 36.10 30.58 -44.34
N ALA A 937 35.84 29.31 -44.63
CA ALA A 937 35.50 28.28 -43.64
C ALA A 937 36.75 27.48 -43.22
N ASP A 938 37.05 27.50 -41.92
CA ASP A 938 38.15 26.73 -41.32
C ASP A 938 37.59 25.45 -40.69
N PHE A 939 37.70 24.34 -41.43
CA PHE A 939 37.28 23.01 -41.02
C PHE A 939 38.45 22.18 -40.44
N THR A 940 39.57 22.81 -40.06
CA THR A 940 40.76 22.10 -39.50
C THR A 940 40.51 21.29 -38.24
N LYS A 941 39.31 21.40 -37.68
CA LYS A 941 38.85 20.71 -36.48
C LYS A 941 37.56 19.95 -36.72
N LEU A 942 37.23 19.61 -37.97
CA LEU A 942 36.19 18.66 -38.32
C LEU A 942 36.88 17.35 -38.69
N ASP A 943 36.73 16.33 -37.85
CA ASP A 943 37.35 15.02 -38.00
C ASP A 943 36.24 13.97 -38.07
N GLY A 944 36.19 13.19 -39.16
CA GLY A 944 35.29 12.03 -39.25
C GLY A 944 35.81 10.83 -38.46
N GLY A 945 37.10 10.85 -38.08
CA GLY A 945 37.72 9.85 -37.23
C GLY A 945 38.00 8.53 -37.95
N SER A 946 37.38 7.42 -37.57
CA SER A 946 37.66 6.12 -38.19
C SER A 946 36.40 5.36 -38.61
N GLY A 947 36.23 5.19 -39.91
CA GLY A 947 35.21 4.38 -40.54
C GLY A 947 35.10 4.75 -42.01
N SER A 948 33.90 4.67 -42.57
CA SER A 948 33.58 5.19 -43.89
C SER A 948 32.69 6.43 -43.75
N ASP A 949 33.32 7.58 -43.59
CA ASP A 949 32.62 8.79 -43.16
C ASP A 949 32.12 9.62 -44.34
N THR A 950 30.98 10.29 -44.19
CA THR A 950 30.27 11.02 -45.25
C THR A 950 30.09 12.50 -44.94
N LEU A 951 30.57 13.36 -45.83
CA LEU A 951 30.38 14.81 -45.77
C LEU A 951 29.42 15.28 -46.87
N LYS A 952 28.27 15.82 -46.49
CA LYS A 952 27.19 16.26 -47.40
C LYS A 952 27.04 17.77 -47.42
N PHE A 953 26.78 18.31 -48.61
CA PHE A 953 26.48 19.73 -48.82
C PHE A 953 25.08 19.96 -49.42
N GLU A 954 24.24 18.92 -49.51
CA GLU A 954 22.92 18.96 -50.18
C GLU A 954 21.96 20.02 -49.58
N GLU A 955 22.12 20.34 -48.29
CA GLU A 955 21.34 21.37 -47.60
C GLU A 955 21.84 22.80 -47.83
N SER A 956 23.01 22.96 -48.45
CA SER A 956 23.56 24.25 -48.85
C SER A 956 22.95 24.71 -50.18
N GLY A 957 22.68 26.00 -50.32
CA GLY A 957 22.12 26.54 -51.57
C GLY A 957 23.07 26.37 -52.77
N SER A 958 22.55 26.52 -54.00
CA SER A 958 23.31 26.32 -55.24
C SER A 958 24.62 27.11 -55.27
N ASN A 959 25.76 26.43 -55.39
CA ASN A 959 27.07 27.05 -55.45
C ASN A 959 27.62 27.09 -56.88
N THR A 960 28.69 27.85 -57.05
CA THR A 960 29.49 27.98 -58.29
C THR A 960 31.00 27.89 -58.00
N SER A 961 31.38 27.29 -56.86
CA SER A 961 32.76 27.32 -56.33
C SER A 961 33.29 25.92 -55.94
N GLU A 962 34.61 25.82 -55.81
CA GLU A 962 35.40 24.60 -55.55
C GLU A 962 35.30 24.10 -54.08
N LEU A 963 34.89 22.83 -53.91
CA LEU A 963 34.87 21.94 -52.74
C LEU A 963 36.14 21.07 -52.74
N THR A 964 36.94 21.07 -51.66
CA THR A 964 38.19 20.27 -51.62
C THR A 964 38.43 19.70 -50.24
N LEU A 965 38.60 18.37 -50.10
CA LEU A 965 38.97 17.70 -48.84
C LEU A 965 40.23 18.34 -48.22
N THR A 966 41.19 18.70 -49.07
CA THR A 966 42.52 19.18 -48.66
C THR A 966 42.67 20.71 -48.56
N HIS A 967 41.60 21.51 -48.76
CA HIS A 967 41.62 22.96 -48.50
C HIS A 967 40.38 23.38 -47.72
N GLY A 968 40.56 23.47 -46.40
CA GLY A 968 39.52 23.71 -45.40
C GLY A 968 39.93 23.06 -44.09
N GLY A 969 40.55 21.87 -44.16
CA GLY A 969 41.22 21.20 -43.04
C GLY A 969 40.46 20.03 -42.42
N ALA A 970 39.28 19.66 -42.96
CA ALA A 970 38.60 18.45 -42.53
C ALA A 970 39.45 17.21 -42.86
N VAL A 971 39.43 16.21 -41.99
CA VAL A 971 40.21 14.97 -42.14
C VAL A 971 39.31 13.76 -41.92
N ASN A 972 39.72 12.61 -42.49
CA ASN A 972 39.03 11.33 -42.36
C ASN A 972 37.57 11.38 -42.86
N PHE A 973 37.37 11.78 -44.12
CA PHE A 973 36.08 11.65 -44.81
C PHE A 973 36.33 11.02 -46.18
N GLU A 974 35.76 9.84 -46.42
CA GLU A 974 35.92 9.09 -47.66
C GLU A 974 34.83 9.45 -48.68
N ASN A 975 33.64 9.82 -48.21
CA ASN A 975 32.47 10.08 -49.06
C ASN A 975 32.12 11.57 -49.05
N ILE A 976 31.96 12.18 -50.23
CA ILE A 976 31.52 13.59 -50.38
C ILE A 976 30.34 13.68 -51.33
N ILE A 977 29.31 14.42 -50.91
CA ILE A 977 28.14 14.72 -51.74
C ILE A 977 27.98 16.24 -51.89
N GLY A 978 28.03 16.71 -53.13
CA GLY A 978 27.89 18.11 -53.53
C GLY A 978 26.47 18.67 -53.44
N THR A 979 26.26 19.86 -54.00
CA THR A 979 24.96 20.54 -54.01
C THR A 979 24.25 20.32 -55.35
N ALA A 980 23.08 20.93 -55.56
CA ALA A 980 22.43 20.96 -56.87
C ALA A 980 22.96 22.07 -57.81
N GLY A 981 24.17 22.57 -57.56
CA GLY A 981 24.81 23.69 -58.27
C GLY A 981 26.05 23.24 -59.05
N ALA A 982 26.74 24.16 -59.71
CA ALA A 982 27.95 23.79 -60.45
C ALA A 982 29.18 23.89 -59.54
N GLU A 983 29.72 22.77 -59.09
CA GLU A 983 30.84 22.76 -58.15
C GLU A 983 32.10 22.09 -58.71
N THR A 984 33.20 22.20 -57.96
CA THR A 984 34.39 21.39 -58.20
C THR A 984 34.68 20.58 -56.96
N ILE A 985 34.51 19.26 -56.95
CA ILE A 985 34.76 18.40 -55.79
C ILE A 985 36.14 17.75 -55.93
N LYS A 986 36.95 17.84 -54.89
CA LYS A 986 38.32 17.31 -54.88
C LYS A 986 38.54 16.38 -53.69
N GLY A 987 38.87 15.13 -54.00
CA GLY A 987 39.30 14.08 -53.08
C GLY A 987 40.69 14.31 -52.48
N ASP A 988 41.26 13.26 -51.90
CA ASP A 988 42.61 13.23 -51.32
C ASP A 988 43.49 12.16 -52.00
N ASN A 989 44.38 11.44 -51.30
CA ASN A 989 45.14 10.34 -51.94
C ASN A 989 44.69 8.96 -51.43
N ASN A 990 43.55 8.90 -50.75
CA ASN A 990 42.88 7.68 -50.33
C ASN A 990 41.73 7.37 -51.30
N ALA A 991 41.16 6.17 -51.24
CA ALA A 991 40.00 5.84 -52.05
C ALA A 991 38.79 6.68 -51.61
N ASN A 992 38.26 7.52 -52.49
CA ASN A 992 37.14 8.41 -52.21
C ASN A 992 35.88 8.03 -53.01
N VAL A 993 34.71 8.37 -52.49
CA VAL A 993 33.44 8.37 -53.23
C VAL A 993 32.94 9.80 -53.37
N LEU A 994 32.95 10.34 -54.58
CA LEU A 994 32.60 11.73 -54.86
C LEU A 994 31.32 11.80 -55.69
N THR A 995 30.34 12.61 -55.27
CA THR A 995 29.05 12.77 -55.96
C THR A 995 28.74 14.24 -56.20
N GLY A 996 28.46 14.64 -57.46
CA GLY A 996 28.13 16.03 -57.84
C GLY A 996 26.77 16.50 -57.30
N ASN A 997 25.70 15.73 -57.58
CA ASN A 997 24.32 15.95 -57.11
C ASN A 997 23.54 17.07 -57.83
N GLY A 998 23.92 17.37 -59.07
CA GLY A 998 23.20 18.19 -60.05
C GLY A 998 23.94 19.48 -60.33
N GLY A 999 23.84 20.01 -61.55
CA GLY A 999 24.67 21.14 -62.00
C GLY A 999 25.80 20.71 -62.92
N ALA A 1000 26.77 21.61 -63.16
CA ALA A 1000 27.90 21.34 -64.07
C ALA A 1000 29.17 21.14 -63.24
N ASP A 1001 29.38 19.91 -62.81
CA ASP A 1001 30.36 19.60 -61.79
C ASP A 1001 31.74 19.28 -62.35
N THR A 1002 32.75 19.39 -61.50
CA THR A 1002 34.11 18.92 -61.79
C THR A 1002 34.66 18.10 -60.62
N LEU A 1003 34.79 16.80 -60.77
CA LEU A 1003 35.21 15.88 -59.72
C LEU A 1003 36.68 15.47 -59.95
N TYR A 1004 37.50 15.48 -58.90
CA TYR A 1004 38.89 15.01 -58.91
C TYR A 1004 39.11 13.97 -57.81
N GLY A 1005 39.37 12.71 -58.14
CA GLY A 1005 39.74 11.66 -57.18
C GLY A 1005 41.19 11.78 -56.68
N TYR A 1006 42.10 12.17 -57.58
CA TYR A 1006 43.56 12.28 -57.40
C TYR A 1006 44.29 10.94 -57.26
N GLY A 1007 44.23 10.26 -56.11
CA GLY A 1007 44.97 9.02 -55.91
C GLY A 1007 44.23 8.09 -54.97
N GLY A 1008 44.33 6.78 -55.19
CA GLY A 1008 43.41 5.82 -54.57
C GLY A 1008 42.56 5.15 -55.63
N ASN A 1009 41.68 4.24 -55.23
CA ASN A 1009 40.72 3.64 -56.15
C ASN A 1009 39.38 4.35 -55.94
N ASP A 1010 39.15 5.41 -56.71
CA ASP A 1010 38.08 6.36 -56.46
C ASP A 1010 36.79 5.98 -57.21
N THR A 1011 35.65 6.39 -56.66
CA THR A 1011 34.34 6.27 -57.34
C THR A 1011 33.73 7.65 -57.50
N LEU A 1012 33.61 8.11 -58.74
CA LEU A 1012 33.12 9.44 -59.09
C LEU A 1012 31.77 9.32 -59.80
N TYR A 1013 30.74 9.93 -59.21
CA TYR A 1013 29.40 10.04 -59.75
C TYR A 1013 29.11 11.50 -60.10
N ALA A 1014 28.75 11.77 -61.36
CA ALA A 1014 28.22 13.07 -61.72
C ALA A 1014 26.97 13.41 -60.89
N ASN A 1015 26.06 12.44 -60.66
CA ASN A 1015 24.82 12.61 -59.90
C ASN A 1015 24.52 11.45 -58.92
N HIS A 1016 23.67 11.71 -57.91
CA HIS A 1016 23.40 10.85 -56.74
C HIS A 1016 22.79 9.46 -57.07
N GLU A 1017 22.34 9.19 -58.29
CA GLU A 1017 21.75 7.90 -58.65
C GLU A 1017 22.52 7.13 -59.72
N THR A 1018 22.67 5.82 -59.50
CA THR A 1018 23.03 4.86 -60.54
C THR A 1018 21.99 4.86 -61.67
N TYR A 1019 22.33 5.56 -62.76
CA TYR A 1019 21.76 5.44 -64.11
C TYR A 1019 20.31 5.95 -64.29
N GLY A 1020 20.18 7.20 -64.76
CA GLY A 1020 18.95 7.65 -65.45
C GLY A 1020 18.37 9.02 -65.10
N ASP A 1021 19.07 9.92 -64.41
CA ASP A 1021 18.57 11.28 -64.17
C ASP A 1021 18.52 12.13 -65.46
N LEU A 1022 17.58 13.08 -65.54
CA LEU A 1022 17.31 13.98 -66.66
C LEU A 1022 18.10 15.29 -66.59
N ASP A 1023 19.09 15.41 -65.69
CA ASP A 1023 19.98 16.56 -65.73
C ASP A 1023 20.88 16.45 -66.97
N ASN A 1024 20.60 17.29 -67.97
CA ASN A 1024 21.29 17.29 -69.27
C ASN A 1024 22.51 18.23 -69.22
N VAL A 1025 23.20 18.25 -68.09
CA VAL A 1025 24.30 19.19 -67.83
C VAL A 1025 25.63 18.45 -67.90
N SER A 1026 26.63 19.13 -68.45
CA SER A 1026 27.95 18.58 -68.73
C SER A 1026 28.88 18.67 -67.52
N ASP A 1027 29.30 17.51 -67.02
CA ASP A 1027 30.24 17.34 -65.91
C ASP A 1027 31.63 16.90 -66.38
N ASN A 1028 32.66 17.20 -65.58
CA ASN A 1028 34.03 16.74 -65.78
C ASN A 1028 34.46 15.82 -64.63
N LEU A 1029 34.75 14.55 -64.91
CA LEU A 1029 35.20 13.58 -63.91
C LEU A 1029 36.65 13.19 -64.19
N TYR A 1030 37.52 13.39 -63.21
CA TYR A 1030 38.94 13.08 -63.26
C TYR A 1030 39.29 12.07 -62.14
N GLY A 1031 39.48 10.80 -62.48
CA GLY A 1031 39.83 9.73 -61.52
C GLY A 1031 41.19 10.00 -60.87
N GLY A 1032 42.27 9.87 -61.64
CA GLY A 1032 43.60 10.24 -61.18
C GLY A 1032 44.55 9.05 -61.21
N ALA A 1033 44.98 8.54 -60.05
CA ALA A 1033 45.93 7.45 -59.94
C ALA A 1033 45.38 6.30 -59.09
N GLY A 1034 45.07 5.18 -59.74
CA GLY A 1034 44.52 3.98 -59.13
C GLY A 1034 43.45 3.39 -60.06
N ASP A 1035 42.74 2.37 -59.59
CA ASP A 1035 41.72 1.69 -60.40
C ASP A 1035 40.35 2.36 -60.14
N ASP A 1036 40.01 3.39 -60.93
CA ASP A 1036 38.89 4.28 -60.63
C ASP A 1036 37.58 3.86 -61.32
N THR A 1037 36.44 4.28 -60.78
CA THR A 1037 35.11 4.11 -61.39
C THR A 1037 34.46 5.48 -61.63
N LEU A 1038 34.21 5.82 -62.90
CA LEU A 1038 33.62 7.10 -63.29
C LEU A 1038 32.25 6.87 -63.96
N VAL A 1039 31.23 7.59 -63.49
CA VAL A 1039 29.85 7.51 -64.00
C VAL A 1039 29.32 8.91 -64.30
N GLY A 1040 29.14 9.20 -65.60
CA GLY A 1040 28.57 10.43 -66.12
C GLY A 1040 27.05 10.54 -65.98
N SER A 1041 26.52 11.70 -66.37
CA SER A 1041 25.12 12.11 -66.35
C SER A 1041 24.57 12.18 -67.80
N THR A 1042 23.37 12.72 -68.03
CA THR A 1042 22.81 12.77 -69.40
C THR A 1042 23.30 13.94 -70.27
N GLY A 1043 24.28 14.72 -69.79
CA GLY A 1043 24.90 15.81 -70.55
C GLY A 1043 26.13 15.37 -71.34
N ASP A 1044 26.79 16.31 -72.01
CA ASP A 1044 28.04 16.02 -72.73
C ASP A 1044 29.19 15.99 -71.70
N ASN A 1045 29.52 14.84 -71.13
CA ASN A 1045 30.51 14.73 -70.04
C ASN A 1045 31.95 14.61 -70.55
N ILE A 1046 32.93 15.06 -69.74
CA ILE A 1046 34.34 14.71 -69.92
C ILE A 1046 34.70 13.69 -68.84
N LEU A 1047 35.04 12.47 -69.24
CA LEU A 1047 35.41 11.41 -68.32
C LEU A 1047 36.85 10.97 -68.55
N ASP A 1048 37.64 11.08 -67.48
CA ASP A 1048 39.07 10.91 -67.53
C ASP A 1048 39.55 10.03 -66.38
N GLY A 1049 39.75 8.74 -66.65
CA GLY A 1049 40.15 7.76 -65.63
C GLY A 1049 41.52 8.06 -65.02
N GLY A 1050 42.51 8.48 -65.83
CA GLY A 1050 43.87 8.64 -65.33
C GLY A 1050 44.67 7.35 -65.40
N THR A 1051 45.67 7.20 -64.53
CA THR A 1051 46.57 6.04 -64.52
C THR A 1051 46.01 4.91 -63.66
N GLY A 1052 45.76 3.75 -64.26
CA GLY A 1052 45.32 2.55 -63.55
C GLY A 1052 44.44 1.68 -64.44
N ALA A 1053 43.57 0.87 -63.85
CA ALA A 1053 42.57 0.08 -64.55
C ALA A 1053 41.16 0.60 -64.24
N ASP A 1054 40.70 1.56 -65.03
CA ASP A 1054 39.49 2.33 -64.74
C ASP A 1054 38.23 1.74 -65.39
N THR A 1055 37.08 1.95 -64.78
CA THR A 1055 35.75 1.65 -65.34
C THR A 1055 34.98 2.94 -65.59
N ILE A 1056 34.68 3.25 -66.85
CA ILE A 1056 34.10 4.54 -67.25
C ILE A 1056 32.77 4.34 -67.97
N ARG A 1057 31.76 5.13 -67.58
CA ARG A 1057 30.40 5.09 -68.15
C ARG A 1057 29.93 6.51 -68.44
N GLY A 1058 29.59 6.80 -69.69
CA GLY A 1058 29.16 8.13 -70.16
C GLY A 1058 27.71 8.47 -69.78
N ALA A 1059 26.78 7.51 -69.95
CA ALA A 1059 25.33 7.72 -70.00
C ALA A 1059 24.87 8.30 -71.35
N LEU A 1060 23.83 9.15 -71.38
CA LEU A 1060 23.31 9.70 -72.66
C LEU A 1060 24.04 11.01 -72.93
N GLY A 1061 24.43 11.31 -74.17
CA GLY A 1061 25.07 12.59 -74.46
C GLY A 1061 26.07 12.51 -75.61
N SER A 1062 26.85 13.57 -75.80
CA SER A 1062 28.08 13.48 -76.61
C SER A 1062 29.26 13.46 -75.65
N ASP A 1063 29.53 12.30 -75.07
CA ASP A 1063 30.56 12.17 -74.04
C ASP A 1063 31.97 12.15 -74.63
N THR A 1064 32.92 12.67 -73.88
CA THR A 1064 34.35 12.63 -74.19
C THR A 1064 35.08 11.74 -73.19
N PHE A 1065 35.43 10.53 -73.62
CA PHE A 1065 36.31 9.64 -72.87
C PHE A 1065 37.77 10.00 -73.19
N VAL A 1066 38.52 10.46 -72.18
CA VAL A 1066 39.91 10.91 -72.37
C VAL A 1066 40.86 9.71 -72.23
N ILE A 1067 41.76 9.56 -73.21
CA ILE A 1067 42.86 8.59 -73.18
C ILE A 1067 44.19 9.32 -73.38
N ARG A 1068 45.17 9.04 -72.52
CA ARG A 1068 46.58 9.49 -72.64
C ARG A 1068 47.57 8.36 -72.49
N SER A 1069 48.84 8.68 -72.71
CA SER A 1069 49.95 7.76 -72.45
C SER A 1069 50.10 7.54 -70.93
N GLY A 1070 49.86 6.30 -70.48
CA GLY A 1070 49.98 5.90 -69.07
C GLY A 1070 48.69 5.43 -68.41
N ASP A 1071 47.52 5.59 -69.05
CA ASP A 1071 46.19 5.21 -68.53
C ASP A 1071 45.92 3.69 -68.53
N GLY A 1072 46.96 2.87 -68.41
CA GLY A 1072 46.82 1.40 -68.50
C GLY A 1072 48.13 0.68 -68.77
N SER A 1073 48.25 -0.52 -68.19
CA SER A 1073 49.46 -1.36 -68.23
C SER A 1073 49.77 -1.93 -69.62
N THR A 1074 50.99 -2.44 -69.80
CA THR A 1074 51.44 -3.26 -70.96
C THR A 1074 50.65 -4.59 -71.17
N THR A 1075 49.57 -4.85 -70.42
CA THR A 1075 48.78 -6.09 -70.43
C THR A 1075 47.27 -5.81 -70.37
N LEU A 1076 46.49 -6.53 -71.21
CA LEU A 1076 45.03 -6.38 -71.37
C LEU A 1076 44.18 -6.55 -70.09
N ALA A 1077 44.73 -7.12 -69.02
CA ALA A 1077 44.02 -7.34 -67.76
C ALA A 1077 43.88 -6.07 -66.89
N ASN A 1078 44.67 -5.03 -67.18
CA ASN A 1078 44.66 -3.75 -66.46
C ASN A 1078 44.38 -2.61 -67.47
N SER A 1079 43.42 -2.84 -68.37
CA SER A 1079 42.99 -1.86 -69.37
C SER A 1079 41.69 -1.21 -68.93
N ASN A 1080 41.53 0.07 -69.20
CA ASN A 1080 40.29 0.78 -68.91
C ASN A 1080 39.10 0.18 -69.68
N ILE A 1081 37.96 0.08 -69.02
CA ILE A 1081 36.71 -0.45 -69.56
C ILE A 1081 35.74 0.72 -69.76
N VAL A 1082 35.40 1.00 -71.02
CA VAL A 1082 34.39 2.01 -71.38
C VAL A 1082 33.13 1.30 -71.88
N ILE A 1083 31.97 1.60 -71.27
CA ILE A 1083 30.75 0.78 -71.43
C ILE A 1083 29.67 1.49 -72.27
N ASP A 1084 29.68 2.81 -72.40
CA ASP A 1084 28.61 3.56 -73.08
C ASP A 1084 29.06 4.14 -74.43
N PHE A 1085 28.54 3.57 -75.52
CA PHE A 1085 28.67 4.08 -76.89
C PHE A 1085 27.32 3.93 -77.64
N LEU A 1086 26.22 3.80 -76.89
CA LEU A 1086 24.95 3.30 -77.43
C LEU A 1086 24.21 4.32 -78.28
N ASP A 1087 24.46 5.62 -78.09
CA ASP A 1087 23.83 6.70 -78.87
C ASP A 1087 24.60 7.08 -80.15
N GLY A 1088 25.87 6.68 -80.25
CA GLY A 1088 26.74 6.93 -81.40
C GLY A 1088 27.23 8.37 -81.54
N THR A 1089 27.10 9.19 -80.49
CA THR A 1089 27.58 10.58 -80.43
C THR A 1089 28.84 10.76 -79.60
N ASP A 1090 29.24 9.76 -78.83
CA ASP A 1090 30.45 9.80 -78.00
C ASP A 1090 31.75 9.86 -78.79
N VAL A 1091 32.76 10.49 -78.20
CA VAL A 1091 34.09 10.68 -78.76
C VAL A 1091 35.18 10.22 -77.80
N ILE A 1092 36.32 9.84 -78.39
CA ILE A 1092 37.54 9.56 -77.64
C ILE A 1092 38.45 10.78 -77.75
N GLY A 1093 38.64 11.46 -76.62
CA GLY A 1093 39.57 12.57 -76.47
C GLY A 1093 41.01 12.06 -76.35
N LEU A 1094 41.94 12.65 -77.13
CA LEU A 1094 43.35 12.27 -77.10
C LEU A 1094 44.16 13.35 -76.38
N ALA A 1095 44.70 13.02 -75.21
CA ALA A 1095 45.55 13.91 -74.43
C ALA A 1095 47.02 13.49 -74.55
N GLY A 1096 47.86 14.35 -75.15
CA GLY A 1096 49.30 14.11 -75.26
C GLY A 1096 49.73 13.00 -76.23
N ILE A 1097 48.81 12.43 -77.00
CA ILE A 1097 49.04 11.39 -78.02
C ILE A 1097 48.39 11.80 -79.35
N ASN A 1098 48.97 11.39 -80.49
CA ASN A 1098 48.37 11.62 -81.80
C ASN A 1098 47.54 10.42 -82.23
N TYR A 1099 46.60 10.61 -83.15
CA TYR A 1099 45.81 9.51 -83.73
C TYR A 1099 46.70 8.40 -84.33
N ASP A 1100 47.81 8.79 -84.97
CA ASP A 1100 48.75 7.84 -85.58
C ASP A 1100 49.49 6.97 -84.56
N ASP A 1101 49.44 7.32 -83.27
CA ASP A 1101 50.04 6.57 -82.17
C ASP A 1101 49.11 5.45 -81.66
N LEU A 1102 47.84 5.40 -82.13
CA LEU A 1102 46.83 4.43 -81.71
C LEU A 1102 46.77 3.19 -82.61
N THR A 1103 46.48 2.05 -81.99
CA THR A 1103 46.11 0.81 -82.66
C THR A 1103 44.71 0.39 -82.24
N ILE A 1104 43.80 0.31 -83.22
CA ILE A 1104 42.41 -0.14 -83.04
C ILE A 1104 42.25 -1.55 -83.62
N ALA A 1105 41.83 -2.50 -82.79
CA ALA A 1105 41.69 -3.90 -83.18
C ALA A 1105 40.45 -4.56 -82.55
N GLN A 1106 39.94 -5.63 -83.18
CA GLN A 1106 38.92 -6.48 -82.54
C GLN A 1106 39.57 -7.27 -81.40
N GLY A 1107 38.88 -7.37 -80.25
CA GLY A 1107 39.30 -8.24 -79.16
C GLY A 1107 39.29 -9.72 -79.53
N THR A 1108 39.97 -10.53 -78.74
CA THR A 1108 40.06 -11.98 -78.94
C THR A 1108 39.84 -12.72 -77.61
N GLY A 1109 39.55 -14.02 -77.66
CA GLY A 1109 39.28 -14.80 -76.46
C GLY A 1109 37.98 -14.38 -75.78
N SER A 1110 38.02 -14.14 -74.47
CA SER A 1110 36.86 -13.68 -73.68
C SER A 1110 36.36 -12.27 -74.06
N ASN A 1111 37.17 -11.51 -74.81
CA ASN A 1111 36.87 -10.14 -75.21
C ASN A 1111 36.51 -10.04 -76.70
N GLU A 1112 36.08 -11.14 -77.33
CA GLU A 1112 35.76 -11.17 -78.77
C GLU A 1112 34.67 -10.17 -79.17
N SER A 1113 33.80 -9.77 -78.23
CA SER A 1113 32.77 -8.74 -78.41
C SER A 1113 33.27 -7.31 -78.26
N HIS A 1114 34.52 -7.07 -77.84
CA HIS A 1114 35.02 -5.74 -77.51
C HIS A 1114 35.93 -5.15 -78.61
N THR A 1115 35.92 -3.82 -78.75
CA THR A 1115 36.91 -3.09 -79.54
C THR A 1115 38.06 -2.68 -78.63
N LEU A 1116 39.29 -3.01 -79.05
CA LEU A 1116 40.50 -2.66 -78.32
C LEU A 1116 41.14 -1.44 -78.95
N ILE A 1117 41.47 -0.46 -78.12
CA ILE A 1117 42.20 0.75 -78.49
C ILE A 1117 43.46 0.78 -77.60
N SER A 1118 44.63 0.89 -78.23
CA SER A 1118 45.94 0.73 -77.59
C SER A 1118 46.94 1.73 -78.15
N ILE A 1119 48.05 1.99 -77.46
CA ILE A 1119 49.10 2.93 -77.90
C ILE A 1119 50.32 2.12 -78.32
N SER A 1120 50.72 2.21 -79.58
CA SER A 1120 51.69 1.29 -80.21
C SER A 1120 53.06 1.16 -79.51
N SER A 1121 53.44 2.13 -78.67
CA SER A 1121 54.74 2.16 -77.97
C SER A 1121 54.71 1.60 -76.54
N THR A 1122 53.54 1.51 -75.91
CA THR A 1122 53.38 1.07 -74.51
C THR A 1122 52.43 -0.12 -74.34
N GLY A 1123 51.79 -0.56 -75.44
CA GLY A 1123 50.86 -1.69 -75.46
C GLY A 1123 49.45 -1.23 -75.23
#